data_AF-A0A8S1TFX0-F1
#
_entry.id   AF-A0A8S1TFX0-F1
#
_cell.length_a   1.000
_cell.length_b   1.000
_cell.length_c   1.000
_cell.angle_alpha   90.00
_cell.angle_beta   90.00
_cell.angle_gamma   90.00
#
_symmetry.space_group_name_H-M   'P 1'
#
loop_
_entity.id
_entity.type
_entity.pdbx_description
1 polymer ?
#
loop_
_entity_poly.entity_id
_entity_poly.type
_entity_poly.pdbx_seq_one_letter_code
_entity_poly.pdbx_strand_id
1 'polypeptide(L)'
;MNCDLHTKNPITLICIAPHKCQCQRKLCVECQYEHKVDQKYTVPIKIFEEMVIKKIKEYKLDESSELKNYRLSFKNMLSQIQSNVNNILEELSESIKLIYDLIEQENISFLSLINQNTNPAESYYTDLEKLVQMVEGTILNDWNDYKNSYILKLEETKNNCEQEIKTFMENSSKEMKKIKLLVNIQLNQENNEVNEMKETLYEILAQCQDIDESIYKVLIEILKKEKITDLLGFLTKTYNQKLYESFIIQHENVNDAQKKIKKITNFLKKISDQPFSKANYSSVTYEEARQDLINSIAENKRIIEFLKFLVHITAFDEKLIQCGSNGLNLLVGLQANLRNQNFENIRIKNTSLIGGNFERCNLSGSEFNNVVISGLNLNQAQLFNCKWKNLKINELNQLICHQKSVNSVSFSPDGVILASGSDDNSICLWDVKTGLKNAQLVGHDRSVYSVCFSSDGTTLASGSDDNFICLWDVKTKLKKAKFVGHDGGVYSVCFSPDGSTLASGSDDNSICLWDVKTGLKKAKFDNHLGWVYSVFFSPDGTTLACGSDDNSICLWDVKTGQLTIKFDGHENWVKSVCFSPDGTTLASGSNDNSIRLWDAKTGQQKAKLDGHDNWVKSVCFSPDGTTLASGSDDNSICLWDVKTGQQKFKFDGHYGWVNSVCFSPDGITLASGSYDYSIRLWDVQIGQQQSKLDGHSDDVNSICFSSDCTSLASGSDDNSICLWDVKTGQQKAKFDGHDGLVYSVCFSPDGTTLASGSGDNSICLWNVTTGEQKAKLDGHDEPVVSVSYSPDGLTLASGSADQSIRLWDVQTGQQKAKLDGHNEPVLSVCFSPDGTTLASGSDDNSIRLWDMTTGEQIAKLDGHDEPVVSVSYSPDGITLASGGYDNYIRLWVVNTGQQKAKLGGHSDCVRSVCFTPDGTTLVSSSNDNSIRLWDVNTGQQKAKLEDHTQPVSSVCISHDGTTLASGSYDNSIRLWNVCTPKAVQLSNNSYEEILLSQQTTAFLNPFYDNSKTYITILHITQNPYLHAQGALIYKGEFINYYGLDLKSLFKSKGSSIIEQEQQTT
;
A
#
# COMPACT_ATOMS: atom_id res chain seq x y z
N MET A 1 -17.58 -13.36 -45.14
CA MET A 1 -16.84 -14.63 -45.04
C MET A 1 -15.91 -14.54 -43.85
N ASN A 2 -15.81 -15.60 -43.04
CA ASN A 2 -14.70 -15.74 -42.08
C ASN A 2 -13.38 -15.88 -42.84
N CYS A 3 -12.29 -15.41 -42.26
CA CYS A 3 -10.94 -15.77 -42.72
C CYS A 3 -10.03 -15.93 -41.49
N ASP A 4 -9.85 -17.17 -41.05
CA ASP A 4 -8.93 -17.55 -39.99
C ASP A 4 -7.48 -17.49 -40.50
N LEU A 5 -6.79 -16.35 -40.34
CA LEU A 5 -5.38 -16.23 -40.76
C LEU A 5 -4.51 -15.20 -40.01
N HIS A 6 -4.93 -14.73 -38.82
CA HIS A 6 -4.14 -13.78 -38.00
C HIS A 6 -3.57 -14.40 -36.72
N THR A 7 -2.80 -15.47 -36.86
CA THR A 7 -1.87 -15.95 -35.81
C THR A 7 -0.53 -16.40 -36.41
N LYS A 8 0.45 -15.48 -36.54
CA LYS A 8 1.91 -15.67 -36.30
C LYS A 8 2.75 -14.47 -36.78
N ASN A 9 3.80 -14.17 -36.00
CA ASN A 9 4.85 -13.14 -36.14
C ASN A 9 4.46 -11.64 -35.95
N PRO A 10 5.17 -10.90 -35.06
CA PRO A 10 4.88 -9.50 -34.75
C PRO A 10 5.75 -8.51 -35.54
N ILE A 11 5.69 -8.52 -36.87
CA ILE A 11 6.22 -7.44 -37.72
C ILE A 11 5.22 -7.14 -38.83
N THR A 12 5.03 -5.85 -39.14
CA THR A 12 4.17 -5.26 -40.18
C THR A 12 2.66 -5.41 -40.02
N LEU A 13 2.01 -4.27 -39.70
CA LEU A 13 0.70 -3.93 -40.25
C LEU A 13 0.51 -2.41 -40.28
N ILE A 14 1.01 -1.78 -41.36
CA ILE A 14 0.40 -0.55 -41.87
C ILE A 14 -0.75 -1.02 -42.73
N CYS A 15 -1.98 -0.59 -42.43
CA CYS A 15 -3.11 -0.81 -43.33
C CYS A 15 -3.88 0.49 -43.53
N ILE A 16 -3.95 0.93 -44.79
CA ILE A 16 -4.91 1.91 -45.27
C ILE A 16 -5.76 1.16 -46.28
N ALA A 17 -7.08 1.13 -46.08
CA ALA A 17 -8.05 0.69 -47.06
C ALA A 17 -9.08 1.83 -47.28
N PRO A 18 -9.63 2.00 -48.49
CA PRO A 18 -10.29 3.24 -48.87
C PRO A 18 -11.80 3.21 -48.60
N HIS A 19 -12.38 4.28 -48.03
CA HIS A 19 -13.81 4.54 -48.25
C HIS A 19 -14.20 6.03 -48.16
N LYS A 20 -15.34 6.32 -48.80
CA LYS A 20 -15.81 7.66 -49.21
C LYS A 20 -16.15 8.59 -48.04
N CYS A 21 -15.28 9.56 -47.73
CA CYS A 21 -15.63 10.73 -46.92
C CYS A 21 -14.94 12.00 -47.47
N GLN A 22 -15.69 13.11 -47.64
CA GLN A 22 -15.19 14.37 -48.22
C GLN A 22 -14.41 15.26 -47.23
N CYS A 23 -13.75 14.68 -46.22
CA CYS A 23 -12.99 15.41 -45.20
C CYS A 23 -11.48 15.36 -45.50
N GLN A 24 -10.96 16.41 -46.16
CA GLN A 24 -9.52 16.54 -46.36
C GLN A 24 -8.78 16.88 -45.06
N ARG A 25 -7.86 16.00 -44.67
CA ARG A 25 -6.82 16.13 -43.62
C ARG A 25 -7.30 16.04 -42.15
N LYS A 26 -6.61 15.15 -41.42
CA LYS A 26 -6.75 14.71 -40.02
C LYS A 26 -7.87 13.68 -39.78
N LEU A 27 -7.47 12.51 -39.27
CA LEU A 27 -8.36 11.46 -38.78
C LEU A 27 -9.18 11.98 -37.58
N CYS A 28 -10.48 11.68 -37.55
CA CYS A 28 -11.32 11.92 -36.38
C CYS A 28 -11.32 10.71 -35.43
N VAL A 29 -11.79 10.93 -34.21
CA VAL A 29 -11.74 9.94 -33.10
C VAL A 29 -12.70 8.77 -33.32
N GLU A 30 -13.86 8.98 -33.97
CA GLU A 30 -14.86 7.92 -34.19
C GLU A 30 -14.31 6.80 -35.09
N CYS A 31 -13.61 7.13 -36.18
CA CYS A 31 -12.96 6.14 -37.06
C CYS A 31 -11.86 5.31 -36.36
N GLN A 32 -11.28 5.80 -35.27
CA GLN A 32 -10.29 5.04 -34.49
C GLN A 32 -10.95 4.05 -33.52
N TYR A 33 -12.20 4.32 -33.12
CA TYR A 33 -12.93 3.53 -32.14
C TYR A 33 -13.59 2.29 -32.76
N GLU A 34 -14.13 2.40 -33.98
CA GLU A 34 -14.81 1.28 -34.67
C GLU A 34 -13.86 0.17 -35.16
N HIS A 35 -12.56 0.44 -35.34
CA HIS A 35 -11.62 -0.50 -35.97
C HIS A 35 -10.47 -0.99 -35.07
N LYS A 36 -10.44 -0.62 -33.78
CA LYS A 36 -9.50 -1.15 -32.77
C LYS A 36 -8.01 -1.17 -33.20
N VAL A 37 -7.51 -0.07 -33.75
CA VAL A 37 -6.07 0.05 -34.07
C VAL A 37 -5.27 0.33 -32.79
N ASP A 38 -4.41 -0.60 -32.39
CA ASP A 38 -3.60 -0.50 -31.18
C ASP A 38 -2.34 0.36 -31.38
N GLN A 39 -2.17 1.41 -30.57
CA GLN A 39 -1.05 2.36 -30.69
C GLN A 39 0.27 1.86 -30.06
N LYS A 40 0.28 0.67 -29.45
CA LYS A 40 1.36 0.23 -28.55
C LYS A 40 2.70 -0.15 -29.23
N TYR A 41 2.77 -0.26 -30.56
CA TYR A 41 3.90 -0.90 -31.27
C TYR A 41 4.63 -0.08 -32.35
N THR A 42 4.28 1.18 -32.61
CA THR A 42 5.08 2.04 -33.50
C THR A 42 6.16 2.82 -32.73
N VAL A 43 7.35 2.23 -32.57
CA VAL A 43 8.55 2.97 -32.13
C VAL A 43 9.13 3.72 -33.33
N PRO A 44 9.15 5.06 -33.35
CA PRO A 44 9.83 5.81 -34.41
C PRO A 44 11.33 5.50 -34.39
N ILE A 45 11.93 5.27 -35.56
CA ILE A 45 13.37 4.98 -35.73
C ILE A 45 14.26 6.01 -34.98
N LYS A 46 13.81 7.27 -34.89
CA LYS A 46 14.41 8.34 -34.09
C LYS A 46 14.63 7.97 -32.61
N ILE A 47 13.67 7.31 -31.96
CA ILE A 47 13.76 6.93 -30.54
C ILE A 47 14.81 5.82 -30.35
N PHE A 48 14.91 4.89 -31.31
CA PHE A 48 15.95 3.86 -31.28
C PHE A 48 17.35 4.46 -31.55
N GLU A 49 17.46 5.40 -32.50
CA GLU A 49 18.71 6.14 -32.76
C GLU A 49 19.14 6.94 -31.50
N GLU A 50 18.20 7.56 -30.78
CA GLU A 50 18.45 8.25 -29.50
C GLU A 50 18.84 7.28 -28.37
N MET A 51 18.22 6.11 -28.25
CA MET A 51 18.58 5.08 -27.27
C MET A 51 20.01 4.56 -27.47
N VAL A 52 20.42 4.32 -28.72
CA VAL A 52 21.79 3.90 -29.05
C VAL A 52 22.80 5.02 -28.77
N ILE A 53 22.48 6.27 -29.13
CA ILE A 53 23.33 7.43 -28.81
C ILE A 53 23.46 7.64 -27.30
N LYS A 54 22.38 7.43 -26.54
CA LYS A 54 22.37 7.51 -25.07
C LYS A 54 23.27 6.44 -24.45
N LYS A 55 23.17 5.19 -24.93
CA LYS A 55 24.05 4.08 -24.52
C LYS A 55 25.52 4.33 -24.79
N ILE A 56 25.88 4.87 -25.96
CA ILE A 56 27.28 5.18 -26.32
C ILE A 56 27.87 6.26 -25.40
N LYS A 57 27.08 7.30 -25.08
CA LYS A 57 27.48 8.33 -24.10
C LYS A 57 27.59 7.80 -22.68
N GLU A 58 26.71 6.88 -22.27
CA GLU A 58 26.73 6.20 -20.96
C GLU A 58 28.09 5.52 -20.68
N TYR A 59 28.76 5.00 -21.73
CA TYR A 59 30.05 4.31 -21.61
C TYR A 59 31.29 5.16 -22.01
N LYS A 60 31.14 6.47 -22.26
CA LYS A 60 32.23 7.41 -22.60
C LYS A 60 33.12 7.00 -23.80
N LEU A 61 32.56 6.36 -24.83
CA LEU A 61 33.33 5.79 -25.96
C LEU A 61 33.63 6.78 -27.12
N ASP A 62 33.55 8.09 -26.89
CA ASP A 62 33.43 9.11 -27.97
C ASP A 62 34.74 9.45 -28.73
N GLU A 63 35.92 9.04 -28.25
CA GLU A 63 37.23 9.46 -28.81
C GLU A 63 37.90 8.47 -29.78
N SER A 64 37.37 7.25 -29.95
CA SER A 64 37.94 6.25 -30.88
C SER A 64 37.60 6.55 -32.35
N SER A 65 38.63 6.59 -33.20
CA SER A 65 38.50 6.79 -34.65
C SER A 65 37.81 5.62 -35.37
N GLU A 66 37.96 4.39 -34.86
CA GLU A 66 37.35 3.18 -35.42
C GLU A 66 35.83 3.18 -35.24
N LEU A 67 35.33 3.69 -34.11
CA LEU A 67 33.92 3.79 -33.78
C LEU A 67 33.14 4.80 -34.66
N LYS A 68 33.81 5.84 -35.20
CA LYS A 68 33.19 6.76 -36.19
C LYS A 68 32.88 6.05 -37.51
N ASN A 69 33.77 5.19 -37.98
CA ASN A 69 33.54 4.39 -39.19
C ASN A 69 32.40 3.38 -38.99
N TYR A 70 32.32 2.76 -37.80
CA TYR A 70 31.21 1.88 -37.45
C TYR A 70 29.85 2.60 -37.50
N ARG A 71 29.76 3.80 -36.91
CA ARG A 71 28.54 4.62 -36.92
C ARG A 71 28.09 5.02 -38.33
N LEU A 72 29.01 5.31 -39.23
CA LEU A 72 28.70 5.65 -40.62
C LEU A 72 28.23 4.43 -41.43
N SER A 73 28.91 3.29 -41.27
CA SER A 73 28.52 2.01 -41.89
C SER A 73 27.10 1.59 -41.49
N PHE A 74 26.81 1.63 -40.18
CA PHE A 74 25.50 1.29 -39.62
C PHE A 74 24.38 2.18 -40.16
N LYS A 75 24.63 3.49 -40.30
CA LYS A 75 23.64 4.44 -40.82
C LYS A 75 23.34 4.22 -42.31
N ASN A 76 24.36 3.91 -43.11
CA ASN A 76 24.17 3.59 -44.53
C ASN A 76 23.37 2.29 -44.70
N MET A 77 23.67 1.26 -43.90
CA MET A 77 22.96 -0.02 -43.93
C MET A 77 21.49 0.11 -43.50
N LEU A 78 21.19 0.92 -42.49
CA LEU A 78 19.81 1.21 -42.08
C LEU A 78 19.02 1.91 -43.21
N SER A 79 19.65 2.84 -43.93
CA SER A 79 19.06 3.51 -45.08
C SER A 79 18.80 2.57 -46.25
N GLN A 80 19.64 1.55 -46.45
CA GLN A 80 19.47 0.51 -47.47
C GLN A 80 18.19 -0.31 -47.19
N ILE A 81 18.05 -0.80 -45.96
CA ILE A 81 16.88 -1.59 -45.51
C ILE A 81 15.60 -0.74 -45.63
N GLN A 82 15.66 0.53 -45.22
CA GLN A 82 14.51 1.43 -45.30
C GLN A 82 14.09 1.75 -46.75
N SER A 83 15.04 1.80 -47.69
CA SER A 83 14.72 1.92 -49.13
C SER A 83 14.05 0.67 -49.68
N ASN A 84 14.54 -0.53 -49.32
CA ASN A 84 13.96 -1.79 -49.78
C ASN A 84 12.52 -1.97 -49.29
N VAL A 85 12.24 -1.65 -48.01
CA VAL A 85 10.89 -1.69 -47.44
C VAL A 85 9.93 -0.72 -48.14
N ASN A 86 10.38 0.48 -48.52
CA ASN A 86 9.54 1.44 -49.23
C ASN A 86 9.18 0.97 -50.65
N ASN A 87 10.13 0.40 -51.41
CA ASN A 87 9.84 -0.15 -52.73
C ASN A 87 8.79 -1.28 -52.66
N ILE A 88 8.89 -2.17 -51.66
CA ILE A 88 7.91 -3.25 -51.43
C ILE A 88 6.51 -2.68 -51.15
N LEU A 89 6.41 -1.58 -50.40
CA LEU A 89 5.14 -0.90 -50.12
C LEU A 89 4.54 -0.22 -51.35
N GLU A 90 5.34 0.32 -52.26
CA GLU A 90 4.85 0.87 -53.54
C GLU A 90 4.32 -0.24 -54.47
N GLU A 91 5.06 -1.35 -54.64
CA GLU A 91 4.60 -2.50 -55.44
C GLU A 91 3.30 -3.13 -54.89
N LEU A 92 3.16 -3.21 -53.56
CA LEU A 92 1.92 -3.63 -52.90
C LEU A 92 0.76 -2.66 -53.16
N SER A 93 1.03 -1.35 -53.12
CA SER A 93 0.03 -0.33 -53.36
C SER A 93 -0.47 -0.31 -54.81
N GLU A 94 0.39 -0.52 -55.80
CA GLU A 94 -0.03 -0.65 -57.20
C GLU A 94 -0.85 -1.93 -57.42
N SER A 95 -0.40 -3.06 -56.86
CA SER A 95 -1.09 -4.35 -56.96
C SER A 95 -2.49 -4.31 -56.35
N ILE A 96 -2.66 -3.70 -55.17
CA ILE A 96 -3.97 -3.51 -54.53
C ILE A 96 -4.89 -2.66 -55.40
N LYS A 97 -4.35 -1.60 -56.02
CA LYS A 97 -5.13 -0.69 -56.87
C LYS A 97 -5.68 -1.39 -58.11
N LEU A 98 -4.85 -2.22 -58.77
CA LEU A 98 -5.26 -3.02 -59.92
C LEU A 98 -6.41 -3.99 -59.59
N ILE A 99 -6.39 -4.57 -58.38
CA ILE A 99 -7.45 -5.46 -57.87
C ILE A 99 -8.75 -4.70 -57.63
N TYR A 100 -8.70 -3.49 -57.07
CA TYR A 100 -9.88 -2.65 -56.88
C TYR A 100 -10.52 -2.23 -58.21
N ASP A 101 -9.72 -1.82 -59.20
CA ASP A 101 -10.20 -1.41 -60.52
C ASP A 101 -10.93 -2.57 -61.25
N LEU A 102 -10.43 -3.81 -61.11
CA LEU A 102 -11.08 -5.02 -61.64
C LEU A 102 -12.42 -5.33 -60.93
N ILE A 103 -12.45 -5.24 -59.58
CA ILE A 103 -13.66 -5.46 -58.79
C ILE A 103 -14.75 -4.40 -59.12
N GLU A 104 -14.36 -3.16 -59.43
CA GLU A 104 -15.30 -2.10 -59.79
C GLU A 104 -15.86 -2.33 -61.22
N GLN A 105 -15.04 -2.79 -62.18
CA GLN A 105 -15.52 -3.17 -63.53
C GLN A 105 -16.54 -4.32 -63.52
N GLU A 106 -16.31 -5.38 -62.74
CA GLU A 106 -17.26 -6.49 -62.65
C GLU A 106 -18.56 -6.09 -61.92
N ASN A 107 -18.48 -5.28 -60.85
CA ASN A 107 -19.67 -4.75 -60.18
C ASN A 107 -20.54 -3.89 -61.11
N ILE A 108 -19.93 -3.04 -61.96
CA ILE A 108 -20.66 -2.24 -62.95
C ILE A 108 -21.36 -3.14 -63.97
N SER A 109 -20.68 -4.20 -64.41
CA SER A 109 -21.24 -5.20 -65.32
C SER A 109 -22.44 -5.94 -64.70
N PHE A 110 -22.30 -6.36 -63.45
CA PHE A 110 -23.35 -7.04 -62.66
C PHE A 110 -24.57 -6.14 -62.40
N LEU A 111 -24.34 -4.87 -62.06
CA LEU A 111 -25.41 -3.87 -61.88
C LEU A 111 -26.13 -3.50 -63.18
N SER A 112 -25.45 -3.58 -64.33
CA SER A 112 -26.10 -3.38 -65.64
C SER A 112 -27.08 -4.51 -65.98
N LEU A 113 -26.76 -5.75 -65.59
CA LEU A 113 -27.58 -6.93 -65.84
C LEU A 113 -28.86 -6.94 -64.99
N ILE A 114 -28.78 -6.47 -63.75
CA ILE A 114 -29.92 -6.38 -62.82
C ILE A 114 -30.94 -5.32 -63.27
N ASN A 115 -30.50 -4.21 -63.87
CA ASN A 115 -31.39 -3.09 -64.23
C ASN A 115 -32.20 -3.29 -65.53
N GLN A 116 -32.01 -4.38 -66.29
CA GLN A 116 -32.72 -4.58 -67.56
C GLN A 116 -34.05 -5.36 -67.45
N ASN A 117 -34.34 -6.04 -66.34
CA ASN A 117 -35.54 -6.87 -66.22
C ASN A 117 -36.57 -6.28 -65.25
N THR A 118 -37.76 -5.98 -65.75
CA THR A 118 -38.88 -5.41 -64.97
C THR A 118 -40.12 -6.30 -65.00
N ASN A 119 -40.71 -6.49 -63.81
CA ASN A 119 -42.04 -7.07 -63.55
C ASN A 119 -42.22 -8.61 -63.74
N PRO A 120 -43.24 -9.24 -63.11
CA PRO A 120 -42.98 -10.42 -62.28
C PRO A 120 -43.89 -11.63 -62.56
N ALA A 121 -43.66 -12.69 -61.76
CA ALA A 121 -44.36 -13.98 -61.64
C ALA A 121 -43.74 -15.17 -62.42
N GLU A 122 -43.61 -16.28 -61.68
CA GLU A 122 -43.35 -17.67 -62.15
C GLU A 122 -42.09 -17.98 -62.98
N SER A 123 -40.94 -18.26 -62.31
CA SER A 123 -39.98 -19.38 -62.63
C SER A 123 -38.64 -19.37 -61.84
N TYR A 124 -38.60 -18.89 -60.59
CA TYR A 124 -37.37 -18.29 -60.04
C TYR A 124 -36.22 -19.19 -59.52
N TYR A 125 -36.30 -20.53 -59.57
CA TYR A 125 -35.28 -21.38 -58.94
C TYR A 125 -34.22 -21.95 -59.89
N THR A 126 -34.61 -22.40 -61.09
CA THR A 126 -33.76 -23.27 -61.93
C THR A 126 -32.70 -22.53 -62.76
N ASP A 127 -32.91 -21.24 -63.05
CA ASP A 127 -31.95 -20.43 -63.83
C ASP A 127 -30.96 -19.67 -62.95
N LEU A 128 -31.29 -19.46 -61.67
CA LEU A 128 -30.38 -18.89 -60.66
C LEU A 128 -29.24 -19.87 -60.34
N GLU A 129 -29.52 -21.17 -60.22
CA GLU A 129 -28.48 -22.19 -60.00
C GLU A 129 -27.46 -22.26 -61.17
N LYS A 130 -27.91 -22.11 -62.42
CA LYS A 130 -27.02 -22.07 -63.59
C LYS A 130 -26.16 -20.82 -63.64
N LEU A 131 -26.70 -19.67 -63.24
CA LEU A 131 -25.95 -18.41 -63.18
C LEU A 131 -24.88 -18.45 -62.08
N VAL A 132 -25.18 -19.04 -60.93
CA VAL A 132 -24.20 -19.27 -59.85
C VAL A 132 -23.09 -20.21 -60.30
N GLN A 133 -23.42 -21.37 -60.89
CA GLN A 133 -22.42 -22.31 -61.40
C GLN A 133 -21.49 -21.72 -62.48
N MET A 134 -21.97 -20.77 -63.30
CA MET A 134 -21.15 -20.14 -64.33
C MET A 134 -20.20 -19.07 -63.77
N VAL A 135 -20.54 -18.44 -62.63
CA VAL A 135 -19.69 -17.45 -61.95
C VAL A 135 -18.65 -18.12 -61.04
N GLU A 136 -18.98 -19.24 -60.40
CA GLU A 136 -18.05 -19.98 -59.53
C GLU A 136 -16.90 -20.68 -60.31
N GLY A 137 -17.12 -21.04 -61.58
CA GLY A 137 -16.21 -21.93 -62.33
C GLY A 137 -14.93 -21.30 -62.90
N THR A 138 -14.98 -20.05 -63.37
CA THR A 138 -13.86 -19.43 -64.12
C THR A 138 -13.17 -18.30 -63.35
N ILE A 139 -13.94 -17.33 -62.84
CA ILE A 139 -13.40 -16.11 -62.22
C ILE A 139 -12.63 -16.41 -60.93
N LEU A 140 -13.10 -17.39 -60.13
CA LEU A 140 -12.50 -17.73 -58.84
C LEU A 140 -11.15 -18.49 -58.97
N ASN A 141 -10.96 -19.23 -60.06
CA ASN A 141 -9.76 -20.03 -60.28
C ASN A 141 -8.60 -19.15 -60.77
N ASP A 142 -8.83 -18.31 -61.79
CA ASP A 142 -7.83 -17.36 -62.27
C ASP A 142 -7.38 -16.41 -61.15
N TRP A 143 -8.32 -15.93 -60.31
CA TRP A 143 -8.01 -15.06 -59.18
C TRP A 143 -7.13 -15.74 -58.11
N ASN A 144 -7.36 -17.03 -57.82
CA ASN A 144 -6.54 -17.79 -56.89
C ASN A 144 -5.12 -18.01 -57.42
N ASP A 145 -4.94 -18.29 -58.72
CA ASP A 145 -3.61 -18.48 -59.31
C ASP A 145 -2.78 -17.18 -59.32
N TYR A 146 -3.40 -16.04 -59.66
CA TYR A 146 -2.74 -14.73 -59.52
C TYR A 146 -2.40 -14.42 -58.06
N LYS A 147 -3.33 -14.63 -57.13
CA LYS A 147 -3.10 -14.42 -55.69
C LYS A 147 -1.93 -15.26 -55.16
N ASN A 148 -1.87 -16.55 -55.53
CA ASN A 148 -0.80 -17.45 -55.09
C ASN A 148 0.57 -17.03 -55.67
N SER A 149 0.62 -16.55 -56.91
CA SER A 149 1.84 -16.01 -57.53
C SER A 149 2.41 -14.80 -56.77
N TYR A 150 1.55 -13.86 -56.36
CA TYR A 150 1.98 -12.68 -55.58
C TYR A 150 2.35 -13.02 -54.12
N ILE A 151 1.66 -13.98 -53.49
CA ILE A 151 2.03 -14.47 -52.15
C ILE A 151 3.44 -15.08 -52.16
N LEU A 152 3.77 -15.91 -53.16
CA LEU A 152 5.11 -16.50 -53.30
C LEU A 152 6.22 -15.44 -53.42
N LYS A 153 6.01 -14.39 -54.22
CA LYS A 153 6.97 -13.26 -54.30
C LYS A 153 7.13 -12.51 -52.97
N LEU A 154 6.05 -12.33 -52.23
CA LEU A 154 6.08 -11.68 -50.92
C LEU A 154 6.81 -12.53 -49.88
N GLU A 155 6.62 -13.86 -49.90
CA GLU A 155 7.34 -14.79 -49.02
C GLU A 155 8.85 -14.86 -49.36
N GLU A 156 9.22 -14.91 -50.64
CA GLU A 156 10.62 -14.87 -51.08
C GLU A 156 11.31 -13.56 -50.63
N THR A 157 10.66 -12.42 -50.81
CA THR A 157 11.20 -11.11 -50.43
C THR A 157 11.30 -10.95 -48.90
N LYS A 158 10.31 -11.45 -48.15
CA LYS A 158 10.33 -11.51 -46.69
C LYS A 158 11.48 -12.37 -46.18
N ASN A 159 11.68 -13.56 -46.75
CA ASN A 159 12.76 -14.47 -46.34
C ASN A 159 14.15 -13.85 -46.56
N ASN A 160 14.35 -13.09 -47.64
CA ASN A 160 15.60 -12.34 -47.86
C ASN A 160 15.81 -11.25 -46.80
N CYS A 161 14.78 -10.47 -46.46
CA CYS A 161 14.87 -9.49 -45.36
C CYS A 161 15.17 -10.14 -44.00
N GLU A 162 14.54 -11.27 -43.67
CA GLU A 162 14.80 -12.00 -42.42
C GLU A 162 16.24 -12.54 -42.35
N GLN A 163 16.83 -12.99 -43.48
CA GLN A 163 18.25 -13.38 -43.54
C GLN A 163 19.22 -12.20 -43.38
N GLU A 164 18.96 -11.05 -44.00
CA GLU A 164 19.80 -9.85 -43.84
C GLU A 164 19.79 -9.36 -42.38
N ILE A 165 18.62 -9.29 -41.76
CA ILE A 165 18.46 -8.89 -40.35
C ILE A 165 19.19 -9.88 -39.42
N LYS A 166 19.08 -11.19 -39.67
CA LYS A 166 19.78 -12.21 -38.86
C LYS A 166 21.30 -12.08 -38.97
N THR A 167 21.81 -11.92 -40.18
CA THR A 167 23.25 -11.74 -40.45
C THR A 167 23.79 -10.47 -39.79
N PHE A 168 23.00 -9.39 -39.80
CA PHE A 168 23.30 -8.15 -39.09
C PHE A 168 23.36 -8.35 -37.57
N MET A 169 22.38 -9.03 -36.97
CA MET A 169 22.37 -9.33 -35.53
C MET A 169 23.56 -10.17 -35.07
N GLU A 170 23.95 -11.17 -35.86
CA GLU A 170 25.12 -12.01 -35.59
C GLU A 170 26.44 -11.22 -35.65
N ASN A 171 26.61 -10.36 -36.66
CA ASN A 171 27.78 -9.48 -36.79
C ASN A 171 27.85 -8.43 -35.65
N SER A 172 26.73 -7.79 -35.30
CA SER A 172 26.65 -6.85 -34.18
C SER A 172 27.00 -7.52 -32.85
N SER A 173 26.50 -8.74 -32.59
CA SER A 173 26.84 -9.53 -31.40
C SER A 173 28.34 -9.84 -31.32
N LYS A 174 28.97 -10.12 -32.46
CA LYS A 174 30.40 -10.45 -32.56
C LYS A 174 31.31 -9.26 -32.25
N GLU A 175 30.98 -8.07 -32.75
CA GLU A 175 31.72 -6.84 -32.43
C GLU A 175 31.44 -6.36 -30.99
N MET A 176 30.22 -6.51 -30.47
CA MET A 176 29.89 -6.18 -29.08
C MET A 176 30.72 -7.01 -28.08
N LYS A 177 31.08 -8.25 -28.44
CA LYS A 177 32.01 -9.09 -27.65
C LYS A 177 33.45 -8.58 -27.69
N LYS A 178 33.94 -8.05 -28.82
CA LYS A 178 35.27 -7.41 -28.88
C LYS A 178 35.33 -6.13 -28.05
N ILE A 179 34.28 -5.30 -28.11
CA ILE A 179 34.18 -4.07 -27.30
C ILE A 179 34.20 -4.42 -25.81
N LYS A 180 33.46 -5.46 -25.36
CA LYS A 180 33.55 -5.96 -23.98
C LYS A 180 34.96 -6.42 -23.59
N LEU A 181 35.70 -7.06 -24.49
CA LEU A 181 37.07 -7.50 -24.23
C LEU A 181 38.02 -6.31 -24.05
N LEU A 182 37.94 -5.31 -24.93
CA LEU A 182 38.73 -4.07 -24.85
C LEU A 182 38.42 -3.27 -23.58
N VAL A 183 37.14 -3.14 -23.20
CA VAL A 183 36.73 -2.48 -21.95
C VAL A 183 37.29 -3.21 -20.72
N ASN A 184 37.29 -4.54 -20.70
CA ASN A 184 37.89 -5.30 -19.60
C ASN A 184 39.43 -5.18 -19.54
N ILE A 185 40.11 -5.01 -20.67
CA ILE A 185 41.56 -4.76 -20.71
C ILE A 185 41.85 -3.36 -20.16
N GLN A 186 41.08 -2.35 -20.55
CA GLN A 186 41.20 -0.98 -20.04
C GLN A 186 40.98 -0.92 -18.51
N LEU A 187 39.92 -1.55 -18.01
CA LEU A 187 39.61 -1.64 -16.57
C LEU A 187 40.70 -2.35 -15.76
N ASN A 188 41.37 -3.35 -16.35
CA ASN A 188 42.47 -4.07 -15.68
C ASN A 188 43.83 -3.32 -15.75
N GLN A 189 43.99 -2.38 -16.67
CA GLN A 189 45.14 -1.48 -16.72
C GLN A 189 44.97 -0.31 -15.73
N GLU A 190 43.78 0.30 -15.66
CA GLU A 190 43.49 1.36 -14.68
C GLU A 190 43.58 0.88 -13.22
N ASN A 191 43.31 -0.40 -12.94
CA ASN A 191 43.45 -0.98 -11.60
C ASN A 191 44.89 -1.28 -11.16
N ASN A 192 45.87 -1.32 -12.07
CA ASN A 192 47.26 -1.69 -11.74
C ASN A 192 48.27 -0.53 -11.72
N GLU A 193 47.89 0.68 -12.17
CA GLU A 193 48.76 1.88 -12.12
C GLU A 193 48.39 2.89 -11.00
N VAL A 194 47.50 2.53 -10.06
CA VAL A 194 47.02 3.46 -9.00
C VAL A 194 47.24 2.93 -7.57
N ASN A 195 48.17 1.98 -7.40
CA ASN A 195 48.56 1.44 -6.08
C ASN A 195 49.83 2.08 -5.48
N GLU A 196 50.32 3.21 -6.04
CA GLU A 196 51.26 4.09 -5.32
C GLU A 196 50.48 5.10 -4.45
N MET A 197 50.36 4.77 -3.16
CA MET A 197 49.94 5.66 -2.06
C MET A 197 48.62 6.45 -2.24
N LYS A 198 47.47 5.79 -2.06
CA LYS A 198 46.22 6.47 -1.66
C LYS A 198 45.99 6.35 -0.15
N GLU A 199 45.96 7.48 0.54
CA GLU A 199 45.46 7.56 1.93
C GLU A 199 44.00 7.07 1.99
N THR A 200 43.63 6.37 3.07
CA THR A 200 42.23 5.96 3.29
C THR A 200 41.33 7.16 3.59
N LEU A 201 40.01 7.01 3.38
CA LEU A 201 39.06 8.09 3.69
C LEU A 201 39.09 8.46 5.18
N TYR A 202 39.29 7.47 6.06
CA TYR A 202 39.46 7.72 7.49
C TYR A 202 40.74 8.52 7.78
N GLU A 203 41.89 8.19 7.18
CA GLU A 203 43.13 8.96 7.36
C GLU A 203 42.96 10.43 6.95
N ILE A 204 42.23 10.70 5.86
CA ILE A 204 41.97 12.06 5.38
C ILE A 204 41.03 12.83 6.32
N LEU A 205 39.99 12.18 6.85
CA LEU A 205 39.07 12.79 7.82
C LEU A 205 39.74 12.98 9.20
N ALA A 206 40.58 12.06 9.64
CA ALA A 206 41.33 12.15 10.90
C ALA A 206 42.28 13.36 10.92
N GLN A 207 42.87 13.74 9.78
CA GLN A 207 43.67 14.96 9.67
C GLN A 207 42.87 16.26 9.91
N CYS A 208 41.52 16.23 9.81
CA CYS A 208 40.66 17.38 10.11
C CYS A 208 40.52 17.66 11.63
N GLN A 209 41.01 16.77 12.50
CA GLN A 209 40.93 16.93 13.96
C GLN A 209 41.60 18.20 14.50
N ASP A 210 42.47 18.88 13.75
CA ASP A 210 43.13 20.11 14.19
C ASP A 210 42.35 21.42 13.90
N ILE A 211 41.13 21.33 13.37
CA ILE A 211 40.35 22.50 12.92
C ILE A 211 39.22 22.80 13.92
N ASP A 212 38.97 24.10 14.12
CA ASP A 212 37.87 24.61 14.95
C ASP A 212 36.58 24.78 14.13
N GLU A 213 35.45 24.39 14.72
CA GLU A 213 34.10 24.49 14.14
C GLU A 213 33.72 25.95 13.81
N SER A 214 34.24 26.93 14.57
CA SER A 214 33.98 28.36 14.39
C SER A 214 34.28 28.83 12.95
N ILE A 215 35.29 28.25 12.29
CA ILE A 215 35.70 28.63 10.94
C ILE A 215 34.72 28.14 9.88
N TYR A 216 34.06 27.01 10.09
CA TYR A 216 33.06 26.50 9.15
C TYR A 216 31.89 27.49 9.01
N LYS A 217 31.45 28.09 10.13
CA LYS A 217 30.40 29.12 10.16
C LYS A 217 30.81 30.40 9.43
N VAL A 218 32.04 30.88 9.69
CA VAL A 218 32.59 32.06 8.99
C VAL A 218 32.70 31.83 7.48
N LEU A 219 33.12 30.64 7.04
CA LEU A 219 33.19 30.30 5.62
C LEU A 219 31.79 30.27 4.98
N ILE A 220 30.79 29.66 5.62
CA ILE A 220 29.41 29.62 5.10
C ILE A 220 28.84 31.04 4.94
N GLU A 221 29.03 31.93 5.92
CA GLU A 221 28.58 33.33 5.83
C GLU A 221 29.24 34.09 4.67
N ILE A 222 30.55 33.89 4.44
CA ILE A 222 31.26 34.50 3.31
C ILE A 222 30.71 33.97 1.96
N LEU A 223 30.49 32.66 1.84
CA LEU A 223 29.90 32.06 0.62
C LEU A 223 28.50 32.62 0.33
N LYS A 224 27.66 32.76 1.37
CA LYS A 224 26.30 33.31 1.28
C LYS A 224 26.31 34.78 0.88
N LYS A 225 27.17 35.60 1.49
CA LYS A 225 27.27 37.04 1.23
C LYS A 225 27.80 37.35 -0.18
N GLU A 226 28.88 36.69 -0.58
CA GLU A 226 29.59 36.98 -1.84
C GLU A 226 29.07 36.12 -3.03
N LYS A 227 28.07 35.25 -2.80
CA LYS A 227 27.45 34.36 -3.81
C LYS A 227 28.46 33.50 -4.58
N ILE A 228 29.42 32.93 -3.85
CA ILE A 228 30.51 32.13 -4.42
C ILE A 228 30.00 30.72 -4.75
N THR A 229 30.21 30.28 -5.99
CA THR A 229 29.78 28.94 -6.47
C THR A 229 30.93 27.98 -6.78
N ASP A 230 32.18 28.37 -6.49
CA ASP A 230 33.38 27.53 -6.64
C ASP A 230 34.25 27.72 -5.40
N LEU A 231 34.05 26.87 -4.39
CA LEU A 231 34.68 27.01 -3.09
C LEU A 231 36.20 26.81 -3.19
N LEU A 232 36.63 25.78 -3.92
CA LEU A 232 38.05 25.48 -4.14
C LEU A 232 38.74 26.60 -4.95
N GLY A 233 38.08 27.14 -5.97
CA GLY A 233 38.58 28.29 -6.74
C GLY A 233 38.63 29.60 -5.95
N PHE A 234 37.75 29.79 -4.96
CA PHE A 234 37.76 30.94 -4.05
C PHE A 234 38.88 30.83 -3.00
N LEU A 235 39.02 29.66 -2.36
CA LEU A 235 40.01 29.40 -1.33
C LEU A 235 41.46 29.35 -1.83
N THR A 236 41.68 29.24 -3.15
CA THR A 236 43.01 29.18 -3.77
C THR A 236 43.49 30.52 -4.37
N LYS A 237 42.63 31.54 -4.48
CA LYS A 237 43.00 32.85 -5.06
C LYS A 237 43.69 33.76 -4.05
N THR A 238 44.91 34.17 -4.37
CA THR A 238 45.81 34.99 -3.52
C THR A 238 45.32 36.41 -3.22
N TYR A 239 44.37 36.95 -3.99
CA TYR A 239 44.00 38.38 -3.97
C TYR A 239 42.96 38.80 -2.92
N ASN A 240 42.33 37.86 -2.21
CA ASN A 240 41.19 38.14 -1.32
C ASN A 240 41.57 38.65 0.09
N GLN A 241 42.86 38.92 0.34
CA GLN A 241 43.41 39.32 1.66
C GLN A 241 42.57 40.39 2.39
N LYS A 242 42.21 41.50 1.71
CA LYS A 242 41.45 42.60 2.33
C LYS A 242 40.03 42.23 2.77
N LEU A 243 39.34 41.37 2.02
CA LEU A 243 37.97 40.95 2.37
C LEU A 243 38.03 40.00 3.58
N TYR A 244 38.93 39.03 3.54
CA TYR A 244 39.19 38.09 4.63
C TYR A 244 39.65 38.79 5.91
N GLU A 245 40.60 39.72 5.83
CA GLU A 245 41.11 40.48 6.98
C GLU A 245 39.95 41.20 7.69
N SER A 246 39.06 41.87 6.97
CA SER A 246 37.95 42.62 7.58
C SER A 246 36.98 41.76 8.40
N PHE A 247 36.76 40.50 8.01
CA PHE A 247 35.88 39.55 8.71
C PHE A 247 36.63 38.80 9.83
N ILE A 248 37.87 38.38 9.57
CA ILE A 248 38.68 37.63 10.54
C ILE A 248 39.09 38.51 11.72
N ILE A 249 39.41 39.80 11.50
CA ILE A 249 39.77 40.76 12.56
C ILE A 249 38.69 40.87 13.65
N GLN A 250 37.42 40.60 13.34
CA GLN A 250 36.34 40.63 14.32
C GLN A 250 36.30 39.40 15.23
N HIS A 251 36.94 38.27 14.87
CA HIS A 251 36.73 36.97 15.52
C HIS A 251 38.03 36.20 15.88
N GLU A 252 39.15 36.35 15.17
CA GLU A 252 40.41 35.63 15.46
C GLU A 252 41.69 36.40 15.03
N ASN A 253 42.87 35.89 15.42
CA ASN A 253 44.15 36.37 14.90
C ASN A 253 44.32 35.99 13.42
N VAL A 254 44.49 37.00 12.56
CA VAL A 254 44.60 36.88 11.09
C VAL A 254 45.59 35.79 10.63
N ASN A 255 46.75 35.67 11.28
CA ASN A 255 47.78 34.71 10.88
C ASN A 255 47.38 33.24 11.18
N ASP A 256 46.59 33.02 12.24
CA ASP A 256 46.15 31.67 12.63
C ASP A 256 44.98 31.20 11.76
N ALA A 257 44.00 32.09 11.52
CA ALA A 257 42.90 31.84 10.60
C ALA A 257 43.39 31.53 9.17
N GLN A 258 44.38 32.28 8.64
CA GLN A 258 44.99 31.97 7.33
C GLN A 258 45.60 30.56 7.28
N LYS A 259 46.25 30.11 8.37
CA LYS A 259 46.83 28.77 8.49
C LYS A 259 45.75 27.68 8.54
N LYS A 260 44.67 27.88 9.30
CA LYS A 260 43.53 26.96 9.41
C LYS A 260 42.75 26.87 8.09
N ILE A 261 42.50 28.00 7.41
CA ILE A 261 41.86 28.01 6.08
C ILE A 261 42.70 27.22 5.07
N LYS A 262 44.03 27.41 5.04
CA LYS A 262 44.92 26.63 4.15
C LYS A 262 44.86 25.11 4.43
N LYS A 263 44.66 24.69 5.69
CA LYS A 263 44.37 23.28 6.01
C LYS A 263 43.04 22.82 5.39
N ILE A 264 41.96 23.58 5.58
CA ILE A 264 40.62 23.28 5.01
C ILE A 264 40.68 23.16 3.48
N THR A 265 41.36 24.09 2.79
CA THR A 265 41.55 24.04 1.33
C THR A 265 42.22 22.74 0.88
N ASN A 266 43.25 22.29 1.61
CA ASN A 266 43.96 21.05 1.31
C ASN A 266 43.06 19.82 1.55
N PHE A 267 42.23 19.81 2.60
CA PHE A 267 41.30 18.71 2.86
C PHE A 267 40.19 18.60 1.82
N LEU A 268 39.55 19.73 1.47
CA LEU A 268 38.54 19.75 0.42
C LEU A 268 39.12 19.26 -0.91
N LYS A 269 40.38 19.61 -1.22
CA LYS A 269 41.07 19.09 -2.39
C LYS A 269 41.26 17.57 -2.32
N LYS A 270 41.89 17.05 -1.24
CA LYS A 270 42.08 15.61 -1.02
C LYS A 270 40.76 14.83 -1.15
N ILE A 271 39.68 15.33 -0.57
CA ILE A 271 38.35 14.68 -0.61
C ILE A 271 37.73 14.75 -2.01
N SER A 272 37.89 15.85 -2.75
CA SER A 272 37.43 15.96 -4.15
C SER A 272 38.16 15.03 -5.13
N ASP A 273 39.36 14.55 -4.75
CA ASP A 273 40.12 13.58 -5.52
C ASP A 273 39.69 12.12 -5.19
N GLN A 274 39.18 11.86 -3.99
CA GLN A 274 38.74 10.54 -3.50
C GLN A 274 37.42 10.03 -4.13
N PRO A 275 37.19 8.70 -4.22
CA PRO A 275 35.93 8.12 -4.72
C PRO A 275 34.69 8.58 -3.94
N PHE A 276 34.84 8.92 -2.67
CA PHE A 276 33.78 9.48 -1.81
C PHE A 276 33.11 10.75 -2.38
N SER A 277 33.79 11.51 -3.24
CA SER A 277 33.22 12.68 -3.90
C SER A 277 32.47 12.38 -5.21
N LYS A 278 32.57 11.14 -5.73
CA LYS A 278 32.15 10.76 -7.10
C LYS A 278 31.20 9.56 -7.15
N ALA A 279 31.27 8.65 -6.17
CA ALA A 279 30.40 7.48 -6.05
C ALA A 279 29.24 7.72 -5.08
N ASN A 280 28.19 6.89 -5.15
CA ASN A 280 27.14 6.83 -4.13
C ASN A 280 27.61 5.93 -2.97
N TYR A 281 27.83 6.47 -1.78
CA TYR A 281 28.25 5.68 -0.60
C TYR A 281 27.09 4.96 0.12
N SER A 282 25.84 5.25 -0.24
CA SER A 282 24.66 4.54 0.27
C SER A 282 24.39 3.21 -0.45
N SER A 283 25.10 2.89 -1.54
CA SER A 283 24.91 1.61 -2.24
C SER A 283 25.51 0.42 -1.49
N VAL A 284 24.93 -0.76 -1.70
CA VAL A 284 25.37 -2.05 -1.14
C VAL A 284 26.87 -2.31 -1.39
N THR A 285 27.39 -1.86 -2.53
CA THR A 285 28.82 -1.99 -2.90
C THR A 285 29.80 -1.30 -1.94
N TYR A 286 29.33 -0.41 -1.07
CA TYR A 286 30.14 0.28 -0.06
C TYR A 286 29.65 -0.01 1.37
N GLU A 287 28.76 -0.98 1.57
CA GLU A 287 28.10 -1.22 2.86
C GLU A 287 29.07 -1.59 3.99
N GLU A 288 29.94 -2.58 3.77
CA GLU A 288 30.97 -2.98 4.73
C GLU A 288 31.92 -1.81 5.05
N ALA A 289 32.50 -1.20 4.00
CA ALA A 289 33.42 -0.07 4.14
C ALA A 289 32.77 1.17 4.79
N ARG A 290 31.47 1.38 4.60
CA ARG A 290 30.68 2.43 5.25
C ARG A 290 30.50 2.11 6.74
N GLN A 291 30.18 0.87 7.09
CA GLN A 291 30.01 0.49 8.50
C GLN A 291 31.33 0.56 9.26
N ASP A 292 32.44 0.09 8.68
CA ASP A 292 33.78 0.22 9.27
C ASP A 292 34.17 1.69 9.47
N LEU A 293 33.85 2.55 8.50
CA LEU A 293 34.09 3.99 8.61
C LEU A 293 33.22 4.64 9.69
N ILE A 294 31.93 4.30 9.78
CA ILE A 294 31.01 4.76 10.82
C ILE A 294 31.56 4.40 12.20
N ASN A 295 31.92 3.12 12.40
CA ASN A 295 32.51 2.63 13.64
C ASN A 295 33.80 3.39 13.99
N SER A 296 34.63 3.71 12.99
CA SER A 296 35.90 4.44 13.16
C SER A 296 35.74 5.94 13.49
N ILE A 297 34.61 6.57 13.13
CA ILE A 297 34.39 8.02 13.34
C ILE A 297 33.33 8.37 14.38
N ALA A 298 32.60 7.37 14.93
CA ALA A 298 31.49 7.54 15.87
C ALA A 298 31.80 8.46 17.07
N GLU A 299 32.98 8.31 17.67
CA GLU A 299 33.38 9.09 18.85
C GLU A 299 33.98 10.47 18.49
N ASN A 300 34.19 10.77 17.20
CA ASN A 300 34.97 11.93 16.77
C ASN A 300 34.11 13.15 16.43
N LYS A 301 33.77 13.94 17.45
CA LYS A 301 32.98 15.18 17.31
C LYS A 301 33.51 16.12 16.22
N ARG A 302 34.83 16.25 16.03
CA ARG A 302 35.39 17.16 15.00
C ARG A 302 35.14 16.67 13.58
N ILE A 303 35.17 15.35 13.35
CA ILE A 303 34.77 14.77 12.05
C ILE A 303 33.27 14.98 11.81
N ILE A 304 32.42 14.81 12.82
CA ILE A 304 30.96 15.05 12.71
C ILE A 304 30.66 16.50 12.28
N GLU A 305 31.29 17.49 12.91
CA GLU A 305 31.10 18.90 12.53
C GLU A 305 31.65 19.20 11.12
N PHE A 306 32.75 18.57 10.71
CA PHE A 306 33.26 18.69 9.34
C PHE A 306 32.31 18.03 8.31
N LEU A 307 31.68 16.90 8.63
CA LEU A 307 30.65 16.30 7.76
C LEU A 307 29.44 17.24 7.62
N LYS A 308 28.99 17.89 8.70
CA LYS A 308 27.91 18.90 8.62
C LYS A 308 28.31 20.08 7.73
N PHE A 309 29.57 20.54 7.80
CA PHE A 309 30.10 21.58 6.90
C PHE A 309 30.03 21.16 5.43
N LEU A 310 30.40 19.92 5.09
CA LEU A 310 30.24 19.38 3.72
C LEU A 310 28.79 19.39 3.23
N VAL A 311 27.82 19.12 4.10
CA VAL A 311 26.38 19.20 3.77
C VAL A 311 25.96 20.63 3.42
N HIS A 312 26.40 21.63 4.20
CA HIS A 312 26.08 23.04 3.92
C HIS A 312 26.71 23.55 2.61
N ILE A 313 27.90 23.08 2.25
CA ILE A 313 28.56 23.49 0.99
C ILE A 313 27.75 23.09 -0.26
N THR A 314 26.92 22.05 -0.19
CA THR A 314 26.07 21.60 -1.32
C THR A 314 25.10 22.66 -1.82
N ALA A 315 24.77 23.67 -1.00
CA ALA A 315 23.95 24.82 -1.39
C ALA A 315 24.66 25.75 -2.39
N PHE A 316 26.00 25.74 -2.41
CA PHE A 316 26.84 26.69 -3.13
C PHE A 316 27.61 26.08 -4.30
N ASP A 317 28.27 24.93 -4.10
CA ASP A 317 29.19 24.33 -5.06
C ASP A 317 28.67 22.99 -5.59
N GLU A 318 28.31 22.95 -6.88
CA GLU A 318 27.73 21.77 -7.52
C GLU A 318 28.71 20.58 -7.59
N LYS A 319 30.02 20.84 -7.59
CA LYS A 319 31.06 19.79 -7.65
C LYS A 319 31.11 18.97 -6.36
N LEU A 320 30.57 19.51 -5.25
CA LEU A 320 30.61 18.92 -3.92
C LEU A 320 29.28 18.28 -3.49
N ILE A 321 28.24 18.29 -4.34
CA ILE A 321 26.92 17.71 -4.05
C ILE A 321 27.00 16.23 -3.63
N GLN A 322 27.68 15.38 -4.39
CA GLN A 322 27.76 13.94 -4.05
C GLN A 322 28.57 13.71 -2.77
N CYS A 323 29.65 14.49 -2.57
CA CYS A 323 30.44 14.47 -1.34
C CYS A 323 29.59 14.82 -0.10
N GLY A 324 28.79 15.88 -0.17
CA GLY A 324 27.87 16.26 0.92
C GLY A 324 26.70 15.29 1.10
N SER A 325 26.19 14.70 0.01
CA SER A 325 25.13 13.67 0.05
C SER A 325 25.59 12.38 0.75
N ASN A 326 26.84 11.99 0.53
CA ASN A 326 27.48 10.89 1.22
C ASN A 326 27.80 11.25 2.69
N GLY A 327 28.23 12.49 2.95
CA GLY A 327 28.43 13.01 4.31
C GLY A 327 27.15 13.01 5.14
N LEU A 328 26.00 13.36 4.55
CA LEU A 328 24.70 13.33 5.22
C LEU A 328 24.25 11.89 5.52
N ASN A 329 24.48 10.95 4.61
CA ASN A 329 24.21 9.52 4.85
C ASN A 329 25.08 8.95 5.98
N LEU A 330 26.37 9.31 6.04
CA LEU A 330 27.21 8.95 7.18
C LEU A 330 26.67 9.56 8.49
N LEU A 331 26.26 10.83 8.50
CA LEU A 331 25.67 11.47 9.69
C LEU A 331 24.39 10.80 10.17
N VAL A 332 23.52 10.35 9.26
CA VAL A 332 22.32 9.57 9.59
C VAL A 332 22.69 8.19 10.14
N GLY A 333 23.62 7.46 9.50
CA GLY A 333 24.09 6.16 9.98
C GLY A 333 24.83 6.22 11.32
N LEU A 334 25.54 7.33 11.59
CA LEU A 334 26.15 7.67 12.87
C LEU A 334 25.14 8.05 13.96
N GLN A 335 23.85 8.20 13.62
CA GLN A 335 22.81 8.71 14.51
C GLN A 335 23.15 10.09 15.10
N ALA A 336 23.90 10.90 14.34
CA ALA A 336 24.35 12.22 14.78
C ALA A 336 23.14 13.14 15.02
N ASN A 337 23.23 14.00 16.04
CA ASN A 337 22.16 14.96 16.32
C ASN A 337 22.09 16.03 15.21
N LEU A 338 21.12 15.86 14.31
CA LEU A 338 20.78 16.80 13.24
C LEU A 338 19.60 17.72 13.59
N ARG A 339 18.98 17.61 14.77
CA ARG A 339 17.80 18.41 15.17
C ARG A 339 18.15 19.91 15.24
N ASN A 340 17.19 20.76 14.89
CA ASN A 340 17.31 22.23 14.89
C ASN A 340 18.44 22.81 14.00
N GLN A 341 18.90 22.08 12.97
CA GLN A 341 19.95 22.55 12.05
C GLN A 341 19.38 23.42 10.92
N ASN A 342 20.19 24.35 10.40
CA ASN A 342 19.80 25.25 9.31
C ASN A 342 20.36 24.80 7.96
N PHE A 343 19.71 23.81 7.35
CA PHE A 343 20.04 23.24 6.05
C PHE A 343 19.32 23.97 4.88
N GLU A 344 19.35 25.30 4.88
CA GLU A 344 18.79 26.13 3.82
C GLU A 344 19.51 25.88 2.46
N ASN A 345 18.75 25.71 1.39
CA ASN A 345 19.20 25.55 0.00
C ASN A 345 20.12 24.34 -0.29
N ILE A 346 20.27 23.38 0.64
CA ILE A 346 21.14 22.20 0.44
C ILE A 346 20.67 21.34 -0.74
N ARG A 347 21.61 20.68 -1.40
CA ARG A 347 21.33 19.85 -2.59
C ARG A 347 21.85 18.43 -2.34
N ILE A 348 20.93 17.47 -2.23
CA ILE A 348 21.24 16.09 -1.87
C ILE A 348 20.78 15.16 -2.99
N LYS A 349 21.66 14.26 -3.45
CA LYS A 349 21.39 13.39 -4.60
C LYS A 349 21.92 11.98 -4.38
N ASN A 350 21.20 10.99 -4.94
CA ASN A 350 21.61 9.59 -5.00
C ASN A 350 22.07 9.05 -3.63
N THR A 351 21.20 9.08 -2.62
CA THR A 351 21.56 8.66 -1.26
C THR A 351 20.37 8.12 -0.47
N SER A 352 20.64 7.51 0.68
CA SER A 352 19.62 7.03 1.63
C SER A 352 19.67 7.83 2.91
N LEU A 353 18.51 8.32 3.39
CA LEU A 353 18.35 9.04 4.65
C LEU A 353 17.39 8.30 5.60
N ILE A 354 17.30 6.96 5.46
CA ILE A 354 16.40 6.13 6.28
C ILE A 354 16.69 6.34 7.78
N GLY A 355 15.63 6.61 8.56
CA GLY A 355 15.74 6.86 10.01
C GLY A 355 16.35 8.21 10.41
N GLY A 356 16.64 9.11 9.45
CA GLY A 356 17.29 10.39 9.73
C GLY A 356 16.40 11.36 10.52
N ASN A 357 16.89 11.92 11.62
CA ASN A 357 16.14 12.84 12.47
C ASN A 357 16.45 14.32 12.16
N PHE A 358 15.60 14.95 11.36
CA PHE A 358 15.62 16.35 10.94
C PHE A 358 14.54 17.19 11.64
N GLU A 359 14.12 16.81 12.85
CA GLU A 359 13.14 17.56 13.63
C GLU A 359 13.59 19.01 13.84
N ARG A 360 12.68 19.97 13.61
CA ARG A 360 12.90 21.43 13.67
C ARG A 360 13.99 21.96 12.74
N CYS A 361 14.42 21.19 11.74
CA CYS A 361 15.38 21.69 10.75
C CYS A 361 14.74 22.70 9.80
N ASN A 362 15.51 23.72 9.41
CA ASN A 362 15.16 24.50 8.23
C ASN A 362 15.75 23.81 6.99
N LEU A 363 14.89 23.33 6.10
CA LEU A 363 15.22 22.71 4.82
C LEU A 363 14.71 23.54 3.63
N SER A 364 14.36 24.81 3.85
CA SER A 364 13.84 25.71 2.82
C SER A 364 14.81 25.84 1.64
N GLY A 365 14.30 25.77 0.41
CA GLY A 365 15.06 25.83 -0.83
C GLY A 365 15.81 24.53 -1.18
N SER A 366 15.70 23.47 -0.36
CA SER A 366 16.45 22.24 -0.58
C SER A 366 16.02 21.48 -1.84
N GLU A 367 17.01 20.89 -2.53
CA GLU A 367 16.80 20.07 -3.72
C GLU A 367 17.23 18.62 -3.45
N PHE A 368 16.27 17.72 -3.27
CA PHE A 368 16.54 16.28 -3.08
C PHE A 368 16.21 15.54 -4.39
N ASN A 369 17.12 14.73 -4.91
CA ASN A 369 16.85 13.94 -6.12
C ASN A 369 17.36 12.50 -6.00
N ASN A 370 16.46 11.53 -6.20
CA ASN A 370 16.76 10.10 -6.03
C ASN A 370 17.26 9.80 -4.61
N VAL A 371 16.39 10.08 -3.62
CA VAL A 371 16.68 9.96 -2.19
C VAL A 371 15.61 9.09 -1.52
N VAL A 372 16.04 8.15 -0.68
CA VAL A 372 15.14 7.34 0.17
C VAL A 372 14.89 8.07 1.49
N ILE A 373 13.62 8.24 1.87
CA ILE A 373 13.20 9.03 3.04
C ILE A 373 12.28 8.27 4.01
N SER A 374 12.25 6.94 3.94
CA SER A 374 11.50 6.07 4.85
C SER A 374 11.99 6.22 6.29
N GLY A 375 11.10 6.29 7.28
CA GLY A 375 11.49 6.51 8.68
C GLY A 375 12.13 7.88 8.98
N LEU A 376 12.15 8.82 8.02
CA LEU A 376 12.71 10.15 8.21
C LEU A 376 11.81 10.97 9.16
N ASN A 377 12.40 11.63 10.16
CA ASN A 377 11.66 12.55 11.03
C ASN A 377 11.87 14.00 10.59
N LEU A 378 10.82 14.62 10.05
CA LEU A 378 10.71 16.01 9.63
C LEU A 378 9.76 16.82 10.53
N ASN A 379 9.45 16.33 11.73
CA ASN A 379 8.52 17.03 12.63
C ASN A 379 8.98 18.47 12.87
N GLN A 380 8.07 19.43 12.70
CA GLN A 380 8.32 20.87 12.83
C GLN A 380 9.42 21.43 11.89
N ALA A 381 9.81 20.71 10.83
CA ALA A 381 10.78 21.19 9.84
C ALA A 381 10.18 22.23 8.88
N GLN A 382 11.00 23.16 8.39
CA GLN A 382 10.58 24.16 7.38
C GLN A 382 10.96 23.68 5.98
N LEU A 383 9.98 23.60 5.08
CA LEU A 383 10.05 22.99 3.75
C LEU A 383 9.52 23.96 2.67
N PHE A 384 10.03 25.19 2.69
CA PHE A 384 9.60 26.25 1.76
C PHE A 384 10.39 26.20 0.45
N ASN A 385 9.76 26.33 -0.73
CA ASN A 385 10.46 26.34 -2.03
C ASN A 385 11.33 25.09 -2.32
N CYS A 386 11.02 23.96 -1.69
CA CYS A 386 11.73 22.69 -1.88
C CYS A 386 11.44 22.07 -3.27
N LYS A 387 12.45 21.39 -3.84
CA LYS A 387 12.32 20.61 -5.08
C LYS A 387 12.82 19.19 -4.87
N TRP A 388 11.96 18.34 -4.34
CA TRP A 388 12.25 16.96 -4.02
C TRP A 388 11.65 16.05 -5.10
N LYS A 389 12.48 15.26 -5.79
CA LYS A 389 12.08 14.43 -6.94
C LYS A 389 12.64 13.01 -6.86
N ASN A 390 11.92 12.05 -7.43
CA ASN A 390 12.26 10.64 -7.41
C ASN A 390 12.45 10.10 -5.98
N LEU A 391 11.58 10.50 -5.04
CA LEU A 391 11.62 10.04 -3.65
C LEU A 391 11.12 8.60 -3.50
N LYS A 392 11.63 7.88 -2.49
CA LYS A 392 11.20 6.51 -2.12
C LYS A 392 10.80 6.44 -0.63
N ILE A 393 9.72 5.71 -0.33
CA ILE A 393 9.04 5.60 0.97
C ILE A 393 8.51 4.16 1.13
N ASN A 394 8.62 3.56 2.31
CA ASN A 394 8.52 2.11 2.54
C ASN A 394 7.43 1.72 3.59
N GLU A 395 6.23 2.31 3.54
CA GLU A 395 5.22 2.24 4.63
C GLU A 395 3.97 1.38 4.34
N LEU A 396 3.04 1.24 5.30
CA LEU A 396 2.39 -0.05 5.64
C LEU A 396 0.80 -0.05 5.87
N ASN A 397 -0.04 -0.78 5.08
CA ASN A 397 -1.55 -0.99 5.16
C ASN A 397 -2.15 -2.47 5.33
N GLN A 398 -2.61 -2.95 6.51
CA GLN A 398 -3.08 -4.37 6.63
C GLN A 398 -4.51 -4.57 6.11
N LEU A 399 -4.81 -5.74 5.52
CA LEU A 399 -6.17 -6.09 5.03
C LEU A 399 -6.76 -7.23 5.87
N ILE A 400 -7.66 -6.89 6.81
CA ILE A 400 -8.31 -7.86 7.71
C ILE A 400 -9.83 -7.77 7.53
N CYS A 401 -10.47 -8.88 7.16
CA CYS A 401 -11.93 -9.03 7.26
C CYS A 401 -12.45 -10.48 7.20
N HIS A 402 -11.61 -11.45 6.87
CA HIS A 402 -12.03 -12.85 6.84
C HIS A 402 -12.09 -13.39 8.27
N GLN A 403 -13.09 -14.19 8.58
CA GLN A 403 -13.26 -14.73 9.94
C GLN A 403 -12.54 -16.07 10.16
N LYS A 404 -11.87 -16.60 9.12
CA LYS A 404 -11.06 -17.82 9.15
C LYS A 404 -9.89 -17.71 8.17
N SER A 405 -9.09 -18.78 8.08
CA SER A 405 -7.92 -18.93 7.19
C SER A 405 -8.19 -18.36 5.80
N VAL A 406 -7.27 -17.54 5.30
CA VAL A 406 -7.28 -17.07 3.90
C VAL A 406 -6.44 -18.05 3.09
N ASN A 407 -7.10 -18.75 2.16
CA ASN A 407 -6.52 -19.88 1.44
C ASN A 407 -5.91 -19.47 0.10
N SER A 408 -6.43 -18.41 -0.52
CA SER A 408 -5.97 -17.93 -1.83
C SER A 408 -6.12 -16.43 -1.97
N VAL A 409 -5.13 -15.78 -2.59
CA VAL A 409 -5.15 -14.37 -3.00
C VAL A 409 -4.77 -14.23 -4.47
N SER A 410 -5.40 -13.30 -5.20
CA SER A 410 -5.15 -13.07 -6.63
C SER A 410 -5.40 -11.61 -6.99
N PHE A 411 -4.46 -10.96 -7.68
CA PHE A 411 -4.65 -9.60 -8.21
C PHE A 411 -5.44 -9.61 -9.53
N SER A 412 -6.22 -8.56 -9.77
CA SER A 412 -6.76 -8.27 -11.10
C SER A 412 -5.63 -7.89 -12.08
N PRO A 413 -5.79 -8.09 -13.40
CA PRO A 413 -4.74 -7.82 -14.38
C PRO A 413 -4.26 -6.35 -14.46
N ASP A 414 -5.06 -5.40 -13.96
CA ASP A 414 -4.71 -3.98 -13.85
C ASP A 414 -4.07 -3.61 -12.50
N GLY A 415 -4.01 -4.53 -11.53
CA GLY A 415 -3.45 -4.34 -10.19
C GLY A 415 -4.30 -3.46 -9.27
N VAL A 416 -5.51 -3.07 -9.69
CA VAL A 416 -6.40 -2.17 -8.92
C VAL A 416 -7.19 -2.95 -7.87
N ILE A 417 -7.53 -4.21 -8.14
CA ILE A 417 -8.34 -5.06 -7.27
C ILE A 417 -7.52 -6.27 -6.82
N LEU A 418 -7.63 -6.63 -5.54
CA LEU A 418 -7.20 -7.93 -5.02
C LEU A 418 -8.45 -8.75 -4.69
N ALA A 419 -8.46 -10.03 -5.04
CA ALA A 419 -9.45 -11.00 -4.59
C ALA A 419 -8.84 -11.93 -3.55
N SER A 420 -9.63 -12.38 -2.58
CA SER A 420 -9.25 -13.37 -1.58
C SER A 420 -10.36 -14.37 -1.32
N GLY A 421 -10.01 -15.65 -1.17
CA GLY A 421 -10.91 -16.74 -0.77
C GLY A 421 -10.50 -17.35 0.58
N SER A 422 -11.50 -17.75 1.38
CA SER A 422 -11.29 -18.17 2.77
C SER A 422 -12.15 -19.37 3.19
N ASP A 423 -11.74 -20.00 4.29
CA ASP A 423 -12.52 -20.99 5.06
C ASP A 423 -13.83 -20.45 5.66
N ASP A 424 -14.06 -19.12 5.62
CA ASP A 424 -15.34 -18.50 5.99
C ASP A 424 -16.42 -18.58 4.88
N ASN A 425 -16.19 -19.43 3.88
CA ASN A 425 -17.03 -19.68 2.69
C ASN A 425 -17.19 -18.46 1.76
N SER A 426 -16.49 -17.35 2.02
CA SER A 426 -16.68 -16.10 1.29
C SER A 426 -15.46 -15.71 0.44
N ILE A 427 -15.73 -14.84 -0.53
CA ILE A 427 -14.70 -14.21 -1.36
C ILE A 427 -14.78 -12.71 -1.15
N CYS A 428 -13.66 -12.06 -0.86
CA CYS A 428 -13.60 -10.61 -0.72
C CYS A 428 -12.88 -9.98 -1.92
N LEU A 429 -13.38 -8.82 -2.36
CA LEU A 429 -12.71 -7.96 -3.34
C LEU A 429 -12.25 -6.70 -2.61
N TRP A 430 -11.01 -6.30 -2.84
CA TRP A 430 -10.32 -5.20 -2.18
C TRP A 430 -9.80 -4.20 -3.21
N ASP A 431 -9.86 -2.91 -2.92
CA ASP A 431 -9.12 -1.91 -3.70
C ASP A 431 -7.67 -1.85 -3.18
N VAL A 432 -6.70 -2.16 -4.05
CA VAL A 432 -5.28 -2.31 -3.70
C VAL A 432 -4.64 -0.99 -3.28
N LYS A 433 -5.11 0.12 -3.87
CA LYS A 433 -4.54 1.46 -3.65
C LYS A 433 -4.97 2.06 -2.31
N THR A 434 -6.15 1.71 -1.83
CA THR A 434 -6.77 2.26 -0.61
C THR A 434 -6.84 1.26 0.54
N GLY A 435 -6.69 -0.04 0.28
CA GLY A 435 -6.85 -1.10 1.27
C GLY A 435 -8.29 -1.30 1.75
N LEU A 436 -9.27 -0.75 1.03
CA LEU A 436 -10.69 -0.84 1.39
C LEU A 436 -11.35 -2.08 0.78
N LYS A 437 -12.25 -2.72 1.53
CA LYS A 437 -13.07 -3.83 1.03
C LYS A 437 -14.15 -3.31 0.07
N ASN A 438 -13.96 -3.55 -1.22
CA ASN A 438 -14.88 -3.15 -2.30
C ASN A 438 -16.13 -4.05 -2.35
N ALA A 439 -16.00 -5.36 -2.11
CA ALA A 439 -17.13 -6.29 -2.11
C ALA A 439 -16.89 -7.54 -1.25
N GLN A 440 -17.99 -8.25 -0.97
CA GLN A 440 -17.96 -9.66 -0.56
C GLN A 440 -18.92 -10.42 -1.46
N LEU A 441 -18.44 -11.49 -2.08
CA LEU A 441 -19.20 -12.39 -2.93
C LEU A 441 -19.55 -13.62 -2.08
N VAL A 442 -20.84 -13.92 -2.00
CA VAL A 442 -21.39 -15.01 -1.18
C VAL A 442 -22.18 -15.95 -2.09
N GLY A 443 -22.01 -17.27 -1.89
CA GLY A 443 -22.67 -18.28 -2.70
C GLY A 443 -21.85 -19.55 -2.98
N HIS A 444 -20.80 -19.79 -2.18
CA HIS A 444 -20.30 -21.13 -1.87
C HIS A 444 -20.80 -21.52 -0.48
N ASP A 445 -21.00 -22.82 -0.25
CA ASP A 445 -21.57 -23.35 1.00
C ASP A 445 -20.51 -23.87 1.98
N ARG A 446 -19.23 -23.90 1.55
CA ARG A 446 -18.06 -24.40 2.29
C ARG A 446 -16.80 -23.58 1.94
N SER A 447 -15.65 -23.92 2.55
CA SER A 447 -14.35 -23.25 2.35
C SER A 447 -14.04 -22.94 0.89
N VAL A 448 -13.58 -21.74 0.59
CA VAL A 448 -13.07 -21.37 -0.74
C VAL A 448 -11.56 -21.54 -0.73
N TYR A 449 -11.05 -22.45 -1.56
CA TYR A 449 -9.62 -22.80 -1.59
C TYR A 449 -8.84 -22.02 -2.65
N SER A 450 -9.49 -21.60 -3.74
CA SER A 450 -8.80 -20.90 -4.84
C SER A 450 -9.67 -19.80 -5.44
N VAL A 451 -9.05 -18.65 -5.75
CA VAL A 451 -9.64 -17.55 -6.53
C VAL A 451 -8.69 -17.14 -7.65
N CYS A 452 -9.23 -16.84 -8.84
CA CYS A 452 -8.43 -16.47 -10.01
C CYS A 452 -9.21 -15.51 -10.91
N PHE A 453 -8.60 -14.38 -11.32
CA PHE A 453 -9.19 -13.48 -12.32
C PHE A 453 -8.98 -13.99 -13.75
N SER A 454 -9.93 -13.70 -14.64
CA SER A 454 -9.75 -13.81 -16.09
C SER A 454 -8.72 -12.78 -16.58
N SER A 455 -8.06 -13.03 -17.70
CA SER A 455 -7.01 -12.16 -18.25
C SER A 455 -7.49 -10.76 -18.67
N ASP A 456 -8.81 -10.56 -18.82
CA ASP A 456 -9.45 -9.26 -19.04
C ASP A 456 -9.93 -8.57 -17.74
N GLY A 457 -9.81 -9.22 -16.58
CA GLY A 457 -10.25 -8.73 -15.27
C GLY A 457 -11.77 -8.64 -15.07
N THR A 458 -12.60 -9.05 -16.05
CA THR A 458 -14.07 -8.89 -15.96
C THR A 458 -14.76 -10.00 -15.16
N THR A 459 -14.08 -11.13 -15.00
CA THR A 459 -14.64 -12.34 -14.39
C THR A 459 -13.66 -12.89 -13.35
N LEU A 460 -14.20 -13.29 -12.20
CA LEU A 460 -13.46 -14.04 -11.18
C LEU A 460 -13.98 -15.48 -11.17
N ALA A 461 -13.09 -16.45 -11.11
CA ALA A 461 -13.41 -17.84 -10.80
C ALA A 461 -13.06 -18.16 -9.34
N SER A 462 -13.82 -19.06 -8.72
CA SER A 462 -13.52 -19.61 -7.40
C SER A 462 -13.80 -21.11 -7.31
N GLY A 463 -12.90 -21.84 -6.66
CA GLY A 463 -13.05 -23.27 -6.32
C GLY A 463 -13.20 -23.48 -4.81
N SER A 464 -14.01 -24.45 -4.41
CA SER A 464 -14.42 -24.65 -3.01
C SER A 464 -14.56 -26.13 -2.63
N ASP A 465 -14.50 -26.39 -1.33
CA ASP A 465 -14.87 -27.63 -0.63
C ASP A 465 -16.34 -28.06 -0.86
N ASP A 466 -17.17 -27.21 -1.48
CA ASP A 466 -18.54 -27.57 -1.89
C ASP A 466 -18.63 -28.33 -3.22
N ASN A 467 -17.50 -28.78 -3.76
CA ASN A 467 -17.33 -29.49 -5.04
C ASN A 467 -17.69 -28.65 -6.28
N PHE A 468 -17.96 -27.36 -6.11
CA PHE A 468 -18.37 -26.49 -7.20
C PHE A 468 -17.31 -25.45 -7.56
N ILE A 469 -17.45 -24.95 -8.78
CA ILE A 469 -16.73 -23.76 -9.24
C ILE A 469 -17.77 -22.67 -9.49
N CYS A 470 -17.52 -21.46 -9.01
CA CYS A 470 -18.37 -20.31 -9.29
C CYS A 470 -17.64 -19.30 -10.17
N LEU A 471 -18.36 -18.75 -11.14
CA LEU A 471 -17.91 -17.56 -11.88
C LEU A 471 -18.68 -16.35 -11.40
N TRP A 472 -17.98 -15.23 -11.24
CA TRP A 472 -18.50 -13.96 -10.73
C TRP A 472 -18.19 -12.84 -11.70
N ASP A 473 -19.12 -11.91 -11.88
CA ASP A 473 -18.87 -10.67 -12.59
C ASP A 473 -18.28 -9.64 -11.64
N VAL A 474 -17.06 -9.18 -11.93
CA VAL A 474 -16.29 -8.30 -11.02
C VAL A 474 -16.95 -6.93 -10.89
N LYS A 475 -17.60 -6.44 -11.94
CA LYS A 475 -18.21 -5.10 -12.00
C LYS A 475 -19.57 -5.04 -11.29
N THR A 476 -20.43 -6.02 -11.53
CA THR A 476 -21.78 -6.10 -10.94
C THR A 476 -21.79 -6.83 -9.60
N LYS A 477 -20.71 -7.55 -9.25
CA LYS A 477 -20.55 -8.32 -8.00
C LYS A 477 -21.54 -9.48 -7.87
N LEU A 478 -22.09 -9.94 -8.99
CA LEU A 478 -23.07 -11.03 -9.06
C LEU A 478 -22.46 -12.33 -9.61
N LYS A 479 -23.03 -13.46 -9.20
CA LYS A 479 -22.68 -14.80 -9.69
C LYS A 479 -23.16 -14.96 -11.14
N LYS A 480 -22.21 -15.16 -12.07
CA LYS A 480 -22.46 -15.45 -13.49
C LYS A 480 -22.88 -16.90 -13.73
N ALA A 481 -22.17 -17.85 -13.12
CA ALA A 481 -22.38 -19.28 -13.34
C ALA A 481 -21.94 -20.13 -12.14
N LYS A 482 -22.43 -21.37 -12.10
CA LYS A 482 -22.00 -22.44 -11.19
C LYS A 482 -21.69 -23.67 -12.05
N PHE A 483 -20.45 -24.14 -12.05
CA PHE A 483 -20.07 -25.38 -12.74
C PHE A 483 -20.14 -26.55 -11.75
N VAL A 484 -20.62 -27.69 -12.25
CA VAL A 484 -20.91 -28.89 -11.46
C VAL A 484 -20.25 -30.08 -12.15
N GLY A 485 -19.60 -30.95 -11.36
CA GLY A 485 -19.10 -32.23 -11.84
C GLY A 485 -17.71 -32.64 -11.35
N HIS A 486 -17.16 -32.00 -10.31
CA HIS A 486 -16.18 -32.67 -9.45
C HIS A 486 -16.93 -33.46 -8.38
N ASP A 487 -16.36 -34.59 -7.96
CA ASP A 487 -16.95 -35.47 -6.96
C ASP A 487 -16.45 -35.17 -5.53
N GLY A 488 -15.51 -34.23 -5.39
CA GLY A 488 -15.00 -33.69 -4.12
C GLY A 488 -14.54 -32.23 -4.24
N GLY A 489 -13.89 -31.71 -3.19
CA GLY A 489 -13.48 -30.31 -3.08
C GLY A 489 -12.51 -29.86 -4.17
N VAL A 490 -12.67 -28.62 -4.64
CA VAL A 490 -11.86 -28.01 -5.71
C VAL A 490 -10.78 -27.12 -5.12
N TYR A 491 -9.54 -27.63 -5.06
CA TYR A 491 -8.41 -26.92 -4.45
C TYR A 491 -7.81 -25.80 -5.31
N SER A 492 -7.90 -25.90 -6.64
CA SER A 492 -7.26 -24.95 -7.55
C SER A 492 -8.12 -24.66 -8.76
N VAL A 493 -8.21 -23.38 -9.17
CA VAL A 493 -8.80 -22.95 -10.45
C VAL A 493 -7.86 -21.99 -11.18
N CYS A 494 -7.76 -22.12 -12.50
CA CYS A 494 -6.88 -21.29 -13.34
C CYS A 494 -7.52 -21.04 -14.71
N PHE A 495 -7.58 -19.79 -15.17
CA PHE A 495 -8.01 -19.48 -16.54
C PHE A 495 -6.89 -19.74 -17.56
N SER A 496 -7.25 -20.17 -18.76
CA SER A 496 -6.35 -20.12 -19.92
C SER A 496 -6.02 -18.66 -20.27
N PRO A 497 -4.87 -18.37 -20.92
CA PRO A 497 -4.45 -16.99 -21.21
C PRO A 497 -5.47 -16.18 -22.04
N ASP A 498 -6.25 -16.85 -22.90
CA ASP A 498 -7.33 -16.28 -23.71
C ASP A 498 -8.67 -16.12 -22.95
N GLY A 499 -8.75 -16.59 -21.70
CA GLY A 499 -9.96 -16.59 -20.87
C GLY A 499 -11.08 -17.52 -21.33
N SER A 500 -10.89 -18.33 -22.39
CA SER A 500 -11.96 -19.16 -22.97
C SER A 500 -12.21 -20.46 -22.20
N THR A 501 -11.18 -20.96 -21.51
CA THR A 501 -11.17 -22.24 -20.83
C THR A 501 -10.74 -22.03 -19.38
N LEU A 502 -11.35 -22.78 -18.46
CA LEU A 502 -10.93 -22.84 -17.06
C LEU A 502 -10.41 -24.25 -16.77
N ALA A 503 -9.28 -24.36 -16.08
CA ALA A 503 -8.81 -25.61 -15.49
C ALA A 503 -9.14 -25.65 -14.00
N SER A 504 -9.40 -26.85 -13.47
CA SER A 504 -9.55 -27.08 -12.04
C SER A 504 -8.88 -28.39 -11.59
N GLY A 505 -8.35 -28.40 -10.38
CA GLY A 505 -7.85 -29.59 -9.68
C GLY A 505 -8.62 -29.83 -8.38
N SER A 506 -8.80 -31.10 -8.02
CA SER A 506 -9.67 -31.54 -6.92
C SER A 506 -9.06 -32.72 -6.14
N ASP A 507 -9.58 -32.95 -4.94
CA ASP A 507 -9.37 -34.17 -4.13
C ASP A 507 -10.04 -35.43 -4.74
N ASP A 508 -10.85 -35.31 -5.80
CA ASP A 508 -11.37 -36.43 -6.59
C ASP A 508 -10.32 -37.06 -7.54
N ASN A 509 -9.05 -36.74 -7.31
CA ASN A 509 -7.85 -37.12 -8.07
C ASN A 509 -7.86 -36.66 -9.55
N SER A 510 -8.79 -35.79 -9.94
CA SER A 510 -8.95 -35.39 -11.33
C SER A 510 -8.62 -33.92 -11.61
N ILE A 511 -8.26 -33.69 -12.86
CA ILE A 511 -8.17 -32.36 -13.46
C ILE A 511 -9.31 -32.22 -14.46
N CYS A 512 -10.06 -31.11 -14.39
CA CYS A 512 -11.13 -30.83 -15.33
C CYS A 512 -10.86 -29.56 -16.13
N LEU A 513 -11.18 -29.59 -17.42
CA LEU A 513 -11.23 -28.40 -18.28
C LEU A 513 -12.69 -28.03 -18.54
N TRP A 514 -13.02 -26.75 -18.44
CA TRP A 514 -14.37 -26.21 -18.58
C TRP A 514 -14.40 -25.12 -19.64
N ASP A 515 -15.46 -25.08 -20.42
CA ASP A 515 -15.73 -23.97 -21.33
C ASP A 515 -16.37 -22.81 -20.56
N VAL A 516 -15.69 -21.66 -20.50
CA VAL A 516 -16.11 -20.53 -19.64
C VAL A 516 -17.44 -19.94 -20.07
N LYS A 517 -17.76 -20.01 -21.37
CA LYS A 517 -18.97 -19.41 -21.95
C LYS A 517 -20.21 -20.29 -21.77
N THR A 518 -20.07 -21.60 -21.87
CA THR A 518 -21.19 -22.56 -21.79
C THR A 518 -21.30 -23.26 -20.43
N GLY A 519 -20.22 -23.26 -19.64
CA GLY A 519 -20.12 -23.96 -18.36
C GLY A 519 -20.02 -25.48 -18.48
N LEU A 520 -19.82 -26.01 -19.68
CA LEU A 520 -19.71 -27.45 -19.93
C LEU A 520 -18.27 -27.93 -19.72
N LYS A 521 -18.12 -29.12 -19.13
CA LYS A 521 -16.83 -29.81 -19.02
C LYS A 521 -16.36 -30.26 -20.41
N LYS A 522 -15.19 -29.78 -20.84
CA LYS A 522 -14.51 -30.09 -22.10
C LYS A 522 -13.70 -31.38 -22.01
N ALA A 523 -13.01 -31.59 -20.89
CA ALA A 523 -12.16 -32.76 -20.65
C ALA A 523 -12.04 -33.09 -19.15
N LYS A 524 -11.69 -34.34 -18.83
CA LYS A 524 -11.32 -34.82 -17.49
C LYS A 524 -10.04 -35.65 -17.64
N PHE A 525 -9.07 -35.47 -16.74
CA PHE A 525 -7.82 -36.24 -16.69
C PHE A 525 -7.75 -36.97 -15.33
N ASP A 526 -7.90 -38.29 -15.35
CA ASP A 526 -8.07 -39.18 -14.17
C ASP A 526 -6.81 -40.02 -13.89
N ASN A 527 -5.62 -39.45 -14.08
CA ASN A 527 -4.35 -40.19 -14.05
C ASN A 527 -3.51 -39.96 -12.79
N HIS A 528 -3.92 -39.09 -11.88
CA HIS A 528 -3.25 -38.91 -10.59
C HIS A 528 -3.70 -39.98 -9.58
N LEU A 529 -2.78 -40.36 -8.69
CA LEU A 529 -3.05 -41.40 -7.69
C LEU A 529 -3.61 -40.86 -6.38
N GLY A 530 -3.70 -39.53 -6.25
CA GLY A 530 -4.34 -38.81 -5.16
C GLY A 530 -4.62 -37.35 -5.52
N TRP A 531 -4.77 -36.48 -4.51
CA TRP A 531 -5.37 -35.14 -4.62
C TRP A 531 -4.53 -34.15 -5.43
N VAL A 532 -5.19 -33.41 -6.33
CA VAL A 532 -4.54 -32.37 -7.15
C VAL A 532 -4.70 -31.01 -6.48
N TYR A 533 -3.63 -30.53 -5.83
CA TYR A 533 -3.64 -29.27 -5.07
C TYR A 533 -3.50 -28.01 -5.92
N SER A 534 -2.83 -28.09 -7.08
CA SER A 534 -2.51 -26.91 -7.90
C SER A 534 -2.59 -27.26 -9.37
N VAL A 535 -3.22 -26.39 -10.18
CA VAL A 535 -3.21 -26.45 -11.64
C VAL A 535 -2.87 -25.08 -12.24
N PHE A 536 -2.04 -25.05 -13.29
CA PHE A 536 -1.59 -23.79 -13.90
C PHE A 536 -1.32 -23.95 -15.40
N PHE A 537 -1.88 -23.08 -16.24
CA PHE A 537 -1.60 -23.08 -17.68
C PHE A 537 -0.21 -22.50 -17.99
N SER A 538 0.43 -22.99 -19.04
CA SER A 538 1.57 -22.33 -19.65
C SER A 538 1.15 -20.97 -20.26
N PRO A 539 2.06 -19.98 -20.39
CA PRO A 539 1.73 -18.66 -20.93
C PRO A 539 1.16 -18.65 -22.37
N ASP A 540 1.40 -19.71 -23.14
CA ASP A 540 0.85 -19.93 -24.48
C ASP A 540 -0.47 -20.74 -24.49
N GLY A 541 -0.93 -21.22 -23.33
CA GLY A 541 -2.15 -22.00 -23.15
C GLY A 541 -2.10 -23.42 -23.71
N THR A 542 -0.95 -23.90 -24.21
CA THR A 542 -0.85 -25.23 -24.85
C THR A 542 -0.67 -26.37 -23.85
N THR A 543 -0.09 -26.06 -22.69
CA THR A 543 0.29 -27.03 -21.67
C THR A 543 -0.36 -26.67 -20.33
N LEU A 544 -0.72 -27.67 -19.54
CA LEU A 544 -1.23 -27.51 -18.18
C LEU A 544 -0.32 -28.25 -17.20
N ALA A 545 0.27 -27.52 -16.26
CA ALA A 545 1.00 -28.11 -15.14
C ALA A 545 0.06 -28.42 -13.97
N CYS A 546 0.35 -29.48 -13.23
CA CYS A 546 -0.33 -29.80 -11.98
C CYS A 546 0.64 -30.36 -10.92
N GLY A 547 0.33 -30.09 -9.64
CA GLY A 547 1.01 -30.64 -8.47
C GLY A 547 0.04 -31.48 -7.63
N SER A 548 0.51 -32.63 -7.15
CA SER A 548 -0.30 -33.68 -6.51
C SER A 548 0.27 -34.14 -5.16
N ASP A 549 -0.57 -34.79 -4.34
CA ASP A 549 -0.16 -35.52 -3.14
C ASP A 549 0.64 -36.80 -3.45
N ASP A 550 0.62 -37.29 -4.69
CA ASP A 550 1.40 -38.45 -5.17
C ASP A 550 2.90 -38.13 -5.36
N ASN A 551 3.35 -37.01 -4.77
CA ASN A 551 4.68 -36.39 -4.85
C ASN A 551 5.10 -35.95 -6.26
N SER A 552 4.26 -36.09 -7.28
CA SER A 552 4.62 -35.77 -8.66
C SER A 552 4.09 -34.43 -9.16
N ILE A 553 4.78 -33.96 -10.20
CA ILE A 553 4.34 -32.85 -11.04
C ILE A 553 4.13 -33.42 -12.44
N CYS A 554 3.01 -33.12 -13.06
CA CYS A 554 2.69 -33.58 -14.41
C CYS A 554 2.41 -32.40 -15.34
N LEU A 555 2.83 -32.52 -16.60
CA LEU A 555 2.44 -31.64 -17.70
C LEU A 555 1.49 -32.36 -18.64
N TRP A 556 0.39 -31.71 -18.99
CA TRP A 556 -0.63 -32.21 -19.90
C TRP A 556 -0.69 -31.33 -21.14
N ASP A 557 -0.71 -31.92 -22.34
CA ASP A 557 -1.06 -31.20 -23.55
C ASP A 557 -2.57 -30.92 -23.56
N VAL A 558 -2.95 -29.65 -23.57
CA VAL A 558 -4.34 -29.18 -23.37
C VAL A 558 -5.27 -29.61 -24.51
N LYS A 559 -4.72 -29.83 -25.72
CA LYS A 559 -5.48 -30.16 -26.92
C LYS A 559 -5.78 -31.65 -27.05
N THR A 560 -4.84 -32.50 -26.65
CA THR A 560 -4.90 -33.96 -26.78
C THR A 560 -5.27 -34.66 -25.47
N GLY A 561 -5.10 -33.98 -24.33
CA GLY A 561 -5.31 -34.56 -23.00
C GLY A 561 -4.25 -35.58 -22.59
N GLN A 562 -3.11 -35.62 -23.27
CA GLN A 562 -2.04 -36.58 -23.00
C GLN A 562 -1.00 -36.02 -22.03
N LEU A 563 -0.51 -36.89 -21.14
CA LEU A 563 0.64 -36.61 -20.28
C LEU A 563 1.88 -36.46 -21.17
N THR A 564 2.56 -35.31 -21.10
CA THR A 564 3.78 -35.03 -21.87
C THR A 564 5.04 -35.24 -21.06
N ILE A 565 5.07 -34.76 -19.83
CA ILE A 565 6.21 -34.86 -18.91
C ILE A 565 5.70 -35.16 -17.50
N LYS A 566 6.40 -36.05 -16.79
CA LYS A 566 6.30 -36.20 -15.34
C LYS A 566 7.65 -35.81 -14.73
N PHE A 567 7.63 -34.95 -13.71
CA PHE A 567 8.82 -34.64 -12.92
C PHE A 567 8.77 -35.46 -11.63
N ASP A 568 9.78 -36.31 -11.43
CA ASP A 568 9.99 -37.04 -10.20
C ASP A 568 11.17 -36.42 -9.44
N GLY A 569 11.02 -36.17 -8.14
CA GLY A 569 12.13 -35.67 -7.31
C GLY A 569 11.74 -35.05 -5.96
N HIS A 570 10.52 -34.55 -5.80
CA HIS A 570 10.00 -34.18 -4.47
C HIS A 570 9.76 -35.43 -3.61
N GLU A 571 9.98 -35.30 -2.31
CA GLU A 571 9.86 -36.42 -1.36
C GLU A 571 8.50 -36.45 -0.63
N ASN A 572 7.69 -35.40 -0.81
CA ASN A 572 6.39 -35.22 -0.16
C ASN A 572 5.46 -34.36 -1.06
N TRP A 573 4.20 -34.20 -0.65
CA TRP A 573 3.12 -33.60 -1.43
C TRP A 573 3.49 -32.27 -2.09
N VAL A 574 3.18 -32.11 -3.38
CA VAL A 574 3.42 -30.85 -4.11
C VAL A 574 2.18 -29.98 -4.00
N LYS A 575 2.30 -28.86 -3.28
CA LYS A 575 1.18 -27.97 -2.93
C LYS A 575 0.92 -26.88 -3.95
N SER A 576 1.95 -26.42 -4.64
CA SER A 576 1.84 -25.31 -5.60
C SER A 576 2.79 -25.51 -6.77
N VAL A 577 2.29 -25.21 -7.98
CA VAL A 577 3.09 -25.15 -9.22
C VAL A 577 2.79 -23.86 -9.99
N CYS A 578 3.81 -23.25 -10.58
CA CYS A 578 3.67 -22.02 -11.35
C CYS A 578 4.70 -21.98 -12.50
N PHE A 579 4.29 -21.54 -13.69
CA PHE A 579 5.21 -21.30 -14.81
C PHE A 579 5.86 -19.91 -14.72
N SER A 580 7.11 -19.80 -15.16
CA SER A 580 7.72 -18.50 -15.44
C SER A 580 6.99 -17.78 -16.59
N PRO A 581 7.00 -16.43 -16.67
CA PRO A 581 6.29 -15.69 -17.70
C PRO A 581 6.70 -16.00 -19.15
N ASP A 582 7.90 -16.55 -19.35
CA ASP A 582 8.42 -17.02 -20.65
C ASP A 582 8.07 -18.49 -20.96
N GLY A 583 7.45 -19.21 -20.02
CA GLY A 583 7.10 -20.63 -20.10
C GLY A 583 8.27 -21.61 -20.05
N THR A 584 9.51 -21.15 -19.88
CA THR A 584 10.70 -22.02 -19.97
C THR A 584 11.03 -22.76 -18.68
N THR A 585 10.52 -22.26 -17.55
CA THR A 585 10.84 -22.76 -16.21
C THR A 585 9.55 -22.97 -15.43
N LEU A 586 9.46 -24.09 -14.73
CA LEU A 586 8.37 -24.39 -13.80
C LEU A 586 8.92 -24.31 -12.38
N ALA A 587 8.21 -23.65 -11.47
CA ALA A 587 8.49 -23.68 -10.04
C ALA A 587 7.50 -24.60 -9.33
N SER A 588 7.94 -25.29 -8.28
CA SER A 588 7.09 -26.08 -7.40
C SER A 588 7.46 -25.89 -5.93
N GLY A 589 6.45 -25.84 -5.06
CA GLY A 589 6.60 -25.87 -3.60
C GLY A 589 5.95 -27.13 -3.01
N SER A 590 6.60 -27.72 -2.00
CA SER A 590 6.23 -29.03 -1.44
C SER A 590 6.27 -29.07 0.09
N ASN A 591 5.55 -30.06 0.64
CA ASN A 591 5.65 -30.51 2.02
C ASN A 591 7.02 -31.18 2.35
N ASP A 592 7.98 -31.23 1.43
CA ASP A 592 9.38 -31.61 1.69
C ASP A 592 10.28 -30.41 2.09
N ASN A 593 9.63 -29.29 2.45
CA ASN A 593 10.21 -27.99 2.80
C ASN A 593 11.02 -27.31 1.66
N SER A 594 11.07 -27.92 0.46
CA SER A 594 11.88 -27.40 -0.65
C SER A 594 11.05 -26.73 -1.74
N ILE A 595 11.68 -25.77 -2.40
CA ILE A 595 11.22 -25.21 -3.67
C ILE A 595 12.13 -25.76 -4.76
N ARG A 596 11.56 -26.17 -5.89
CA ARG A 596 12.35 -26.65 -7.04
C ARG A 596 12.01 -25.87 -8.29
N LEU A 597 13.06 -25.59 -9.06
CA LEU A 597 12.95 -25.02 -10.40
C LEU A 597 13.25 -26.11 -11.41
N TRP A 598 12.40 -26.26 -12.41
CA TRP A 598 12.48 -27.29 -13.44
C TRP A 598 12.51 -26.65 -14.83
N ASP A 599 13.19 -27.29 -15.77
CA ASP A 599 13.11 -26.93 -17.17
C ASP A 599 11.84 -27.53 -17.78
N ALA A 600 10.90 -26.66 -18.16
CA ALA A 600 9.55 -27.05 -18.59
C ALA A 600 9.54 -27.91 -19.87
N LYS A 601 10.60 -27.86 -20.67
CA LYS A 601 10.70 -28.59 -21.94
C LYS A 601 11.37 -29.97 -21.80
N THR A 602 12.29 -30.11 -20.85
CA THR A 602 13.13 -31.32 -20.73
C THR A 602 12.81 -32.18 -19.51
N GLY A 603 12.03 -31.69 -18.55
CA GLY A 603 11.74 -32.41 -17.30
C GLY A 603 12.86 -32.32 -16.26
N GLN A 604 13.97 -31.62 -16.55
CA GLN A 604 15.15 -31.64 -15.68
C GLN A 604 15.09 -30.59 -14.58
N GLN A 605 15.50 -30.96 -13.37
CA GLN A 605 15.64 -30.01 -12.25
C GLN A 605 16.81 -29.03 -12.54
N LYS A 606 16.51 -27.74 -12.58
CA LYS A 606 17.47 -26.63 -12.74
C LYS A 606 18.11 -26.23 -11.40
N ALA A 607 17.31 -26.15 -10.34
CA ALA A 607 17.75 -25.75 -9.00
C ALA A 607 16.86 -26.33 -7.90
N LYS A 608 17.39 -26.40 -6.68
CA LYS A 608 16.65 -26.55 -5.41
C LYS A 608 16.91 -25.29 -4.60
N LEU A 609 15.87 -24.68 -4.06
CA LEU A 609 15.96 -23.52 -3.18
C LEU A 609 15.57 -23.98 -1.78
N ASP A 610 16.53 -23.92 -0.86
CA ASP A 610 16.41 -24.35 0.53
C ASP A 610 16.51 -23.12 1.45
N GLY A 611 15.64 -23.03 2.45
CA GLY A 611 15.60 -21.90 3.40
C GLY A 611 14.24 -21.62 4.07
N HIS A 612 13.20 -22.38 3.72
CA HIS A 612 12.03 -22.54 4.57
C HIS A 612 12.24 -23.68 5.57
N ASP A 613 11.72 -23.50 6.78
CA ASP A 613 11.89 -24.42 7.91
C ASP A 613 10.74 -25.44 7.99
N ASN A 614 9.68 -25.25 7.21
CA ASN A 614 8.46 -26.06 7.17
C ASN A 614 7.86 -26.14 5.74
N TRP A 615 6.68 -26.74 5.60
CA TRP A 615 6.03 -27.00 4.32
C TRP A 615 5.77 -25.74 3.47
N VAL A 616 6.16 -25.77 2.19
CA VAL A 616 5.94 -24.66 1.26
C VAL A 616 4.59 -24.82 0.57
N LYS A 617 3.63 -23.94 0.90
CA LYS A 617 2.24 -24.00 0.41
C LYS A 617 2.06 -23.37 -0.96
N SER A 618 2.76 -22.27 -1.22
CA SER A 618 2.52 -21.43 -2.39
C SER A 618 3.82 -20.95 -3.00
N VAL A 619 3.92 -20.97 -4.34
CA VAL A 619 5.00 -20.35 -5.11
C VAL A 619 4.44 -19.50 -6.26
N CYS A 620 5.03 -18.34 -6.50
CA CYS A 620 4.59 -17.42 -7.55
C CYS A 620 5.79 -16.70 -8.19
N PHE A 621 5.87 -16.61 -9.52
CA PHE A 621 6.88 -15.81 -10.20
C PHE A 621 6.48 -14.33 -10.27
N SER A 622 7.45 -13.42 -10.20
CA SER A 622 7.25 -12.02 -10.55
C SER A 622 6.90 -11.87 -12.04
N PRO A 623 6.19 -10.80 -12.46
CA PRO A 623 5.79 -10.60 -13.86
C PRO A 623 6.94 -10.53 -14.87
N ASP A 624 8.15 -10.19 -14.42
CA ASP A 624 9.38 -10.18 -15.22
C ASP A 624 10.15 -11.52 -15.21
N GLY A 625 9.71 -12.49 -14.41
CA GLY A 625 10.34 -13.80 -14.23
C GLY A 625 11.68 -13.80 -13.49
N THR A 626 12.15 -12.67 -12.95
CA THR A 626 13.47 -12.59 -12.30
C THR A 626 13.46 -13.01 -10.84
N THR A 627 12.29 -12.98 -10.20
CA THR A 627 12.11 -13.24 -8.77
C THR A 627 11.00 -14.28 -8.57
N LEU A 628 11.19 -15.16 -7.60
CA LEU A 628 10.16 -16.09 -7.14
C LEU A 628 9.78 -15.73 -5.71
N ALA A 629 8.50 -15.72 -5.38
CA ALA A 629 7.98 -15.64 -4.01
C ALA A 629 7.52 -17.02 -3.54
N SER A 630 7.68 -17.31 -2.25
CA SER A 630 7.16 -18.50 -1.60
C SER A 630 6.55 -18.21 -0.23
N GLY A 631 5.45 -18.89 0.11
CA GLY A 631 4.81 -18.87 1.43
C GLY A 631 4.80 -20.26 2.08
N SER A 632 4.98 -20.31 3.40
CA SER A 632 5.28 -21.53 4.16
C SER A 632 4.53 -21.65 5.49
N ASP A 633 4.48 -22.88 6.02
CA ASP A 633 3.99 -23.22 7.37
C ASP A 633 4.98 -22.84 8.49
N ASP A 634 6.11 -22.20 8.14
CA ASP A 634 6.99 -21.52 9.10
C ASP A 634 6.57 -20.06 9.36
N ASN A 635 5.39 -19.66 8.86
CA ASN A 635 4.80 -18.32 8.92
C ASN A 635 5.54 -17.22 8.14
N SER A 636 6.62 -17.56 7.43
CA SER A 636 7.42 -16.60 6.67
C SER A 636 7.11 -16.61 5.16
N ILE A 637 7.53 -15.54 4.50
CA ILE A 637 7.55 -15.41 3.04
C ILE A 637 8.99 -15.23 2.59
N CYS A 638 9.43 -15.97 1.58
CA CYS A 638 10.77 -15.81 1.02
C CYS A 638 10.71 -15.29 -0.43
N LEU A 639 11.60 -14.35 -0.77
CA LEU A 639 11.84 -13.93 -2.14
C LEU A 639 13.19 -14.48 -2.61
N TRP A 640 13.24 -15.02 -3.83
CA TRP A 640 14.40 -15.71 -4.40
C TRP A 640 14.79 -15.12 -5.75
N ASP A 641 16.09 -15.03 -6.05
CA ASP A 641 16.56 -14.78 -7.40
C ASP A 641 16.48 -16.04 -8.25
N VAL A 642 15.71 -16.00 -9.34
CA VAL A 642 15.48 -17.17 -10.20
C VAL A 642 16.76 -17.61 -10.93
N LYS A 643 17.71 -16.68 -11.15
CA LYS A 643 18.93 -16.95 -11.90
C LYS A 643 20.08 -17.44 -11.02
N THR A 644 20.22 -16.93 -9.80
CA THR A 644 21.28 -17.39 -8.87
C THR A 644 20.81 -18.47 -7.90
N GLY A 645 19.49 -18.63 -7.70
CA GLY A 645 18.90 -19.50 -6.69
C GLY A 645 19.08 -18.99 -5.25
N GLN A 646 19.57 -17.77 -5.06
CA GLN A 646 19.78 -17.20 -3.73
C GLN A 646 18.53 -16.50 -3.20
N GLN A 647 18.32 -16.59 -1.89
CA GLN A 647 17.30 -15.82 -1.20
C GLN A 647 17.67 -14.33 -1.20
N LYS A 648 16.75 -13.47 -1.66
CA LYS A 648 16.84 -12.00 -1.60
C LYS A 648 16.37 -11.48 -0.25
N PHE A 649 15.23 -11.98 0.23
CA PHE A 649 14.60 -11.55 1.49
C PHE A 649 13.86 -12.70 2.18
N LYS A 650 13.72 -12.60 3.51
CA LYS A 650 12.73 -13.31 4.34
C LYS A 650 11.82 -12.24 4.93
N PHE A 651 10.50 -12.40 4.84
CA PHE A 651 9.54 -11.53 5.49
C PHE A 651 8.85 -12.30 6.61
N ASP A 652 9.00 -11.79 7.82
CA ASP A 652 8.32 -12.27 9.01
C ASP A 652 7.21 -11.28 9.37
N GLY A 653 6.06 -11.78 9.85
CA GLY A 653 4.96 -10.92 10.30
C GLY A 653 3.63 -11.63 10.44
N HIS A 654 3.34 -12.63 9.59
CA HIS A 654 2.19 -13.50 9.79
C HIS A 654 2.35 -14.31 11.09
N TYR A 655 1.23 -14.51 11.80
CA TYR A 655 1.19 -15.28 13.06
C TYR A 655 0.74 -16.74 12.85
N GLY A 656 0.58 -17.14 11.60
CA GLY A 656 0.17 -18.47 11.17
C GLY A 656 0.59 -18.72 9.72
N TRP A 657 0.39 -19.96 9.27
CA TRP A 657 0.84 -20.46 7.98
C TRP A 657 0.49 -19.56 6.80
N VAL A 658 1.42 -19.35 5.87
CA VAL A 658 1.18 -18.54 4.68
C VAL A 658 0.69 -19.43 3.53
N ASN A 659 -0.63 -19.55 3.41
CA ASN A 659 -1.27 -20.45 2.44
C ASN A 659 -1.10 -20.01 0.99
N SER A 660 -1.02 -18.70 0.73
CA SER A 660 -1.00 -18.15 -0.63
C SER A 660 -0.16 -16.88 -0.73
N VAL A 661 0.63 -16.76 -1.80
CA VAL A 661 1.36 -15.55 -2.18
C VAL A 661 1.12 -15.22 -3.67
N CYS A 662 0.95 -13.94 -3.99
CA CYS A 662 0.69 -13.47 -5.36
C CYS A 662 1.35 -12.10 -5.59
N PHE A 663 2.07 -11.92 -6.71
CA PHE A 663 2.60 -10.62 -7.12
C PHE A 663 1.51 -9.74 -7.77
N SER A 664 1.58 -8.43 -7.54
CA SER A 664 0.88 -7.45 -8.36
C SER A 664 1.37 -7.47 -9.81
N PRO A 665 0.57 -7.05 -10.80
CA PRO A 665 0.96 -7.08 -12.23
C PRO A 665 2.17 -6.20 -12.57
N ASP A 666 2.52 -5.23 -11.73
CA ASP A 666 3.72 -4.40 -11.85
C ASP A 666 4.96 -5.00 -11.14
N GLY A 667 4.79 -6.08 -10.37
CA GLY A 667 5.84 -6.78 -9.62
C GLY A 667 6.37 -6.02 -8.40
N ILE A 668 5.76 -4.90 -8.01
CA ILE A 668 6.24 -4.04 -6.91
C ILE A 668 5.64 -4.46 -5.57
N THR A 669 4.43 -5.00 -5.57
CA THR A 669 3.73 -5.45 -4.37
C THR A 669 3.57 -6.97 -4.40
N LEU A 670 3.72 -7.60 -3.24
CA LEU A 670 3.31 -8.97 -3.00
C LEU A 670 2.08 -8.93 -2.07
N ALA A 671 1.07 -9.71 -2.37
CA ALA A 671 -0.01 -10.04 -1.43
C ALA A 671 0.22 -11.44 -0.86
N SER A 672 -0.12 -11.63 0.41
CA SER A 672 -0.19 -12.95 1.04
C SER A 672 -1.49 -13.14 1.79
N GLY A 673 -2.01 -14.38 1.77
CA GLY A 673 -3.11 -14.84 2.62
C GLY A 673 -2.63 -15.92 3.57
N SER A 674 -3.09 -15.88 4.82
CA SER A 674 -2.59 -16.73 5.90
C SER A 674 -3.70 -17.36 6.75
N TYR A 675 -3.31 -18.42 7.45
CA TYR A 675 -4.06 -19.03 8.55
C TYR A 675 -4.28 -18.07 9.73
N ASP A 676 -3.55 -16.96 9.84
CA ASP A 676 -3.82 -15.89 10.83
C ASP A 676 -5.01 -14.97 10.47
N TYR A 677 -5.79 -15.35 9.47
CA TYR A 677 -7.00 -14.68 8.96
C TYR A 677 -6.75 -13.31 8.29
N SER A 678 -5.48 -12.88 8.23
CA SER A 678 -5.11 -11.62 7.60
C SER A 678 -4.64 -11.80 6.16
N ILE A 679 -4.84 -10.75 5.37
CA ILE A 679 -4.16 -10.53 4.12
C ILE A 679 -3.15 -9.40 4.35
N ARG A 680 -1.90 -9.64 3.95
CA ARG A 680 -0.82 -8.67 4.11
C ARG A 680 -0.29 -8.31 2.73
N LEU A 681 -0.13 -7.01 2.52
CA LEU A 681 0.64 -6.50 1.40
C LEU A 681 2.10 -6.34 1.86
N TRP A 682 3.02 -6.45 0.91
CA TRP A 682 4.47 -6.30 1.13
C TRP A 682 5.09 -5.60 -0.06
N ASP A 683 6.02 -4.67 0.17
CA ASP A 683 6.81 -4.10 -0.93
C ASP A 683 7.98 -5.04 -1.27
N VAL A 684 8.05 -5.45 -2.54
CA VAL A 684 9.01 -6.43 -3.08
C VAL A 684 10.43 -5.87 -3.16
N GLN A 685 10.60 -4.55 -3.28
CA GLN A 685 11.90 -3.90 -3.43
C GLN A 685 12.62 -3.72 -2.08
N ILE A 686 11.86 -3.66 -0.98
CA ILE A 686 12.38 -3.26 0.35
C ILE A 686 11.97 -4.18 1.51
N GLY A 687 10.96 -5.03 1.35
CA GLY A 687 10.65 -6.15 2.22
C GLY A 687 9.96 -5.88 3.55
N GLN A 688 8.87 -5.10 3.59
CA GLN A 688 8.16 -4.74 4.83
C GLN A 688 6.62 -4.84 4.72
N GLN A 689 5.95 -5.01 5.87
CA GLN A 689 4.57 -5.50 6.03
C GLN A 689 3.54 -4.46 6.45
N GLN A 690 2.36 -4.53 5.89
CA GLN A 690 1.31 -3.53 5.95
C GLN A 690 0.33 -3.67 7.20
N SER A 691 -0.03 -2.62 8.02
CA SER A 691 -0.29 -2.58 9.55
C SER A 691 -1.72 -2.30 10.23
N LYS A 692 -1.83 -2.26 11.62
CA LYS A 692 -3.00 -2.27 12.61
C LYS A 692 -3.00 -1.17 13.76
N LEU A 693 -4.07 -1.00 14.59
CA LEU A 693 -4.14 -0.23 15.88
C LEU A 693 -4.06 -1.10 17.17
N ASP A 694 -3.21 -0.73 18.14
CA ASP A 694 -3.08 -1.34 19.50
C ASP A 694 -2.54 -0.28 20.50
N GLY A 695 -2.88 -0.35 21.80
CA GLY A 695 -2.25 0.55 22.80
C GLY A 695 -2.68 0.47 24.29
N HIS A 696 -3.82 -0.13 24.64
CA HIS A 696 -4.07 -0.56 26.04
C HIS A 696 -3.41 -1.92 26.30
N SER A 697 -2.95 -2.17 27.52
CA SER A 697 -2.29 -3.43 27.90
C SER A 697 -3.20 -4.44 28.61
N ASP A 698 -4.40 -4.02 29.04
CA ASP A 698 -5.35 -4.83 29.80
C ASP A 698 -6.80 -4.52 29.38
N ASP A 699 -7.78 -5.16 30.04
CA ASP A 699 -9.21 -5.05 29.73
C ASP A 699 -9.69 -3.60 29.60
N VAL A 700 -10.50 -3.29 28.58
CA VAL A 700 -11.10 -1.96 28.40
C VAL A 700 -12.49 -1.96 29.02
N ASN A 701 -12.76 -1.13 30.04
CA ASN A 701 -14.04 -1.12 30.77
C ASN A 701 -15.06 -0.13 30.21
N SER A 702 -14.60 1.05 29.81
CA SER A 702 -15.48 2.16 29.43
C SER A 702 -14.91 2.90 28.23
N ILE A 703 -15.81 3.37 27.37
CA ILE A 703 -15.49 4.15 26.18
C ILE A 703 -16.51 5.27 25.99
N CYS A 704 -16.05 6.44 25.52
CA CYS A 704 -16.92 7.60 25.32
C CYS A 704 -16.42 8.43 24.12
N PHE A 705 -17.31 8.85 23.22
CA PHE A 705 -17.00 9.82 22.18
C PHE A 705 -17.05 11.25 22.74
N SER A 706 -16.19 12.13 22.22
CA SER A 706 -16.37 13.58 22.37
C SER A 706 -17.59 14.07 21.58
N SER A 707 -18.18 15.19 21.99
CA SER A 707 -19.38 15.76 21.35
C SER A 707 -19.16 16.15 19.89
N ASP A 708 -17.93 16.50 19.50
CA ASP A 708 -17.49 16.76 18.13
C ASP A 708 -17.22 15.48 17.29
N CYS A 709 -17.29 14.29 17.91
CA CYS A 709 -16.98 12.98 17.32
C CYS A 709 -15.54 12.81 16.79
N THR A 710 -14.61 13.74 17.06
CA THR A 710 -13.22 13.64 16.59
C THR A 710 -12.34 12.78 17.49
N SER A 711 -12.76 12.57 18.74
CA SER A 711 -11.99 11.90 19.77
C SER A 711 -12.82 10.82 20.47
N LEU A 712 -12.15 9.74 20.85
CA LEU A 712 -12.72 8.67 21.67
C LEU A 712 -11.83 8.53 22.90
N ALA A 713 -12.40 8.55 24.09
CA ALA A 713 -11.69 8.22 25.31
C ALA A 713 -12.00 6.76 25.70
N SER A 714 -11.02 6.07 26.27
CA SER A 714 -11.20 4.73 26.86
C SER A 714 -10.50 4.64 28.22
N GLY A 715 -11.16 4.01 29.20
CA GLY A 715 -10.60 3.63 30.49
C GLY A 715 -10.40 2.12 30.58
N SER A 716 -9.31 1.68 31.19
CA SER A 716 -8.88 0.28 31.23
C SER A 716 -8.46 -0.16 32.64
N ASP A 717 -8.37 -1.49 32.82
CA ASP A 717 -7.74 -2.14 33.95
C ASP A 717 -6.21 -1.92 34.02
N ASP A 718 -5.59 -1.39 32.96
CA ASP A 718 -4.18 -0.94 33.00
C ASP A 718 -3.94 0.38 33.78
N ASN A 719 -4.92 0.78 34.61
CA ASN A 719 -5.01 2.02 35.38
C ASN A 719 -4.97 3.32 34.55
N SER A 720 -5.00 3.24 33.23
CA SER A 720 -4.83 4.40 32.36
C SER A 720 -6.06 4.73 31.54
N ILE A 721 -6.03 5.95 30.98
CA ILE A 721 -7.02 6.41 30.02
C ILE A 721 -6.30 6.75 28.73
N CYS A 722 -6.76 6.19 27.61
CA CYS A 722 -6.27 6.57 26.28
C CYS A 722 -7.26 7.51 25.60
N LEU A 723 -6.74 8.60 25.03
CA LEU A 723 -7.47 9.43 24.07
C LEU A 723 -7.06 8.99 22.67
N TRP A 724 -8.02 8.64 21.83
CA TRP A 724 -7.83 8.23 20.45
C TRP A 724 -8.39 9.28 19.51
N ASP A 725 -7.74 9.44 18.36
CA ASP A 725 -8.31 10.15 17.23
C ASP A 725 -9.24 9.21 16.46
N VAL A 726 -10.54 9.49 16.43
CA VAL A 726 -11.54 8.65 15.73
C VAL A 726 -11.27 8.60 14.23
N LYS A 727 -10.57 9.60 13.70
CA LYS A 727 -10.36 9.80 12.28
C LYS A 727 -9.18 8.96 11.76
N THR A 728 -8.17 8.71 12.60
CA THR A 728 -6.92 8.00 12.28
C THR A 728 -6.71 6.70 13.07
N GLY A 729 -7.47 6.50 14.15
CA GLY A 729 -7.28 5.44 15.14
C GLY A 729 -6.06 5.64 16.06
N GLN A 730 -5.23 6.67 15.84
CA GLN A 730 -4.01 6.87 16.62
C GLN A 730 -4.31 7.40 18.02
N GLN A 731 -3.50 7.00 18.98
CA GLN A 731 -3.52 7.53 20.34
C GLN A 731 -3.07 9.01 20.34
N LYS A 732 -4.00 9.93 20.64
CA LYS A 732 -3.75 11.37 20.86
C LYS A 732 -3.00 11.62 22.16
N ALA A 733 -3.38 10.92 23.23
CA ALA A 733 -2.80 11.06 24.56
C ALA A 733 -2.97 9.78 25.39
N LYS A 734 -2.12 9.64 26.42
CA LYS A 734 -2.32 8.74 27.54
C LYS A 734 -2.42 9.59 28.81
N PHE A 735 -3.45 9.38 29.62
CA PHE A 735 -3.56 9.99 30.94
C PHE A 735 -3.24 8.91 31.98
N ASP A 736 -2.12 9.08 32.68
CA ASP A 736 -1.67 8.23 33.76
C ASP A 736 -1.82 9.02 35.08
N GLY A 737 -2.47 8.45 36.10
CA GLY A 737 -2.66 9.12 37.40
C GLY A 737 -3.83 8.65 38.28
N HIS A 738 -4.59 7.64 37.85
CA HIS A 738 -5.35 6.81 38.79
C HIS A 738 -4.46 5.69 39.34
N ASP A 739 -4.67 5.34 40.62
CA ASP A 739 -3.92 4.28 41.30
C ASP A 739 -4.62 2.91 41.21
N GLY A 740 -5.72 2.81 40.47
CA GLY A 740 -6.52 1.60 40.28
C GLY A 740 -7.39 1.64 39.01
N LEU A 741 -8.07 0.53 38.76
CA LEU A 741 -8.83 0.24 37.53
C LEU A 741 -9.77 1.40 37.14
N VAL A 742 -9.81 1.79 35.87
CA VAL A 742 -10.68 2.88 35.41
C VAL A 742 -12.00 2.30 34.89
N TYR A 743 -13.07 2.45 35.66
CA TYR A 743 -14.37 1.84 35.37
C TYR A 743 -15.26 2.69 34.45
N SER A 744 -15.13 4.02 34.48
CA SER A 744 -16.01 4.91 33.71
C SER A 744 -15.26 6.14 33.21
N VAL A 745 -15.52 6.54 31.97
CA VAL A 745 -15.02 7.79 31.36
C VAL A 745 -16.15 8.54 30.64
N CYS A 746 -16.22 9.87 30.80
CA CYS A 746 -17.25 10.71 30.20
C CYS A 746 -16.71 12.10 29.84
N PHE A 747 -16.97 12.58 28.62
CA PHE A 747 -16.63 13.96 28.24
C PHE A 747 -17.63 14.97 28.81
N SER A 748 -17.15 16.17 29.16
CA SER A 748 -18.00 17.34 29.36
C SER A 748 -18.71 17.71 28.05
N PRO A 749 -19.91 18.34 28.09
CA PRO A 749 -20.66 18.69 26.87
C PRO A 749 -19.88 19.56 25.87
N ASP A 750 -19.00 20.42 26.38
CA ASP A 750 -18.10 21.28 25.59
C ASP A 750 -16.86 20.56 25.03
N GLY A 751 -16.65 19.27 25.37
CA GLY A 751 -15.52 18.46 24.95
C GLY A 751 -14.16 18.83 25.55
N THR A 752 -14.08 19.85 26.43
CA THR A 752 -12.78 20.36 26.93
C THR A 752 -12.22 19.59 28.12
N THR A 753 -13.07 18.81 28.79
CA THR A 753 -12.74 18.10 30.03
C THR A 753 -13.23 16.67 29.94
N LEU A 754 -12.40 15.71 30.38
CA LEU A 754 -12.80 14.31 30.54
C LEU A 754 -12.92 14.03 32.04
N ALA A 755 -14.02 13.44 32.48
CA ALA A 755 -14.15 12.88 33.82
C ALA A 755 -13.89 11.37 33.77
N SER A 756 -13.26 10.83 34.82
CA SER A 756 -13.08 9.39 35.00
C SER A 756 -13.35 8.95 36.43
N GLY A 757 -14.05 7.83 36.60
CA GLY A 757 -14.25 7.15 37.89
C GLY A 757 -13.42 5.87 37.97
N SER A 758 -12.83 5.59 39.13
CA SER A 758 -11.86 4.50 39.32
C SER A 758 -12.08 3.69 40.60
N GLY A 759 -11.48 2.50 40.63
CA GLY A 759 -11.25 1.67 41.81
C GLY A 759 -10.29 2.25 42.86
N ASP A 760 -9.72 3.43 42.63
CA ASP A 760 -9.01 4.22 43.66
C ASP A 760 -9.95 5.12 44.51
N ASN A 761 -11.26 4.89 44.40
CA ASN A 761 -12.36 5.60 45.08
C ASN A 761 -12.51 7.10 44.72
N SER A 762 -11.79 7.55 43.70
CA SER A 762 -11.77 8.96 43.29
C SER A 762 -12.40 9.20 41.91
N ILE A 763 -12.62 10.48 41.61
CA ILE A 763 -12.93 10.96 40.26
C ILE A 763 -11.81 11.90 39.82
N CYS A 764 -11.24 11.68 38.64
CA CYS A 764 -10.28 12.62 38.05
C CYS A 764 -10.93 13.43 36.92
N LEU A 765 -10.64 14.74 36.90
CA LEU A 765 -10.98 15.63 35.79
C LEU A 765 -9.71 15.93 35.00
N TRP A 766 -9.71 15.65 33.70
CA TRP A 766 -8.56 15.80 32.81
C TRP A 766 -8.78 16.88 31.77
N ASN A 767 -7.73 17.62 31.43
CA ASN A 767 -7.72 18.51 30.28
C ASN A 767 -7.47 17.71 29.00
N VAL A 768 -8.49 17.62 28.15
CA VAL A 768 -8.46 16.86 26.89
C VAL A 768 -7.36 17.35 25.95
N THR A 769 -7.02 18.64 26.00
CA THR A 769 -6.00 19.26 25.13
C THR A 769 -4.58 19.09 25.66
N THR A 770 -4.36 19.16 26.98
CA THR A 770 -2.99 19.15 27.55
C THR A 770 -2.52 17.79 28.08
N GLY A 771 -3.43 16.84 28.33
CA GLY A 771 -3.08 15.57 28.98
C GLY A 771 -3.03 15.67 30.51
N GLU A 772 -3.26 16.85 31.09
CA GLU A 772 -3.03 17.10 32.52
C GLU A 772 -4.30 16.92 33.36
N GLN A 773 -4.13 16.42 34.59
CA GLN A 773 -5.17 16.36 35.60
C GLN A 773 -5.51 17.78 36.09
N LYS A 774 -6.73 18.27 35.85
CA LYS A 774 -7.27 19.53 36.38
C LYS A 774 -7.63 19.43 37.86
N ALA A 775 -8.22 18.30 38.27
CA ALA A 775 -8.67 18.08 39.64
C ALA A 775 -8.76 16.57 39.97
N LYS A 776 -8.64 16.24 41.26
CA LYS A 776 -9.06 14.97 41.86
C LYS A 776 -10.21 15.29 42.81
N LEU A 777 -11.34 14.59 42.67
CA LEU A 777 -12.52 14.73 43.52
C LEU A 777 -12.56 13.51 44.43
N ASP A 778 -12.09 13.69 45.65
CA ASP A 778 -12.09 12.67 46.69
C ASP A 778 -13.35 12.81 47.56
N GLY A 779 -13.94 11.69 47.96
CA GLY A 779 -15.02 11.71 48.96
C GLY A 779 -15.89 10.47 49.00
N HIS A 780 -15.97 9.66 47.93
CA HIS A 780 -16.56 8.32 48.00
C HIS A 780 -15.68 7.40 48.85
N ASP A 781 -16.32 6.49 49.59
CA ASP A 781 -15.63 5.59 50.53
C ASP A 781 -15.21 4.26 49.88
N GLU A 782 -15.75 3.95 48.69
CA GLU A 782 -15.57 2.73 47.90
C GLU A 782 -15.52 3.07 46.39
N PRO A 783 -15.14 2.14 45.49
CA PRO A 783 -14.93 2.42 44.05
C PRO A 783 -16.00 3.23 43.35
N VAL A 784 -15.59 4.16 42.48
CA VAL A 784 -16.50 4.95 41.65
C VAL A 784 -16.72 4.24 40.32
N VAL A 785 -17.93 3.70 40.14
CA VAL A 785 -18.27 2.77 39.04
C VAL A 785 -18.82 3.51 37.82
N SER A 786 -19.47 4.67 38.01
CA SER A 786 -20.10 5.43 36.92
C SER A 786 -19.99 6.93 37.14
N VAL A 787 -19.70 7.69 36.08
CA VAL A 787 -19.72 9.16 36.07
C VAL A 787 -20.52 9.70 34.87
N SER A 788 -21.25 10.80 35.08
CA SER A 788 -22.08 11.45 34.04
C SER A 788 -22.14 12.96 34.25
N TYR A 789 -21.92 13.76 33.19
CA TYR A 789 -22.11 15.21 33.24
C TYR A 789 -23.58 15.61 33.04
N SER A 790 -24.01 16.68 33.70
CA SER A 790 -25.26 17.36 33.36
C SER A 790 -25.17 18.01 31.97
N PRO A 791 -26.28 18.22 31.26
CA PRO A 791 -26.28 18.80 29.90
C PRO A 791 -25.68 20.21 29.82
N ASP A 792 -25.69 20.98 30.92
CA ASP A 792 -25.06 22.29 31.04
C ASP A 792 -23.54 22.23 31.34
N GLY A 793 -23.00 21.06 31.64
CA GLY A 793 -21.60 20.83 32.01
C GLY A 793 -21.18 21.33 33.40
N LEU A 794 -22.11 21.90 34.19
CA LEU A 794 -21.80 22.53 35.48
C LEU A 794 -21.80 21.54 36.65
N THR A 795 -22.47 20.39 36.50
CA THR A 795 -22.59 19.36 37.52
C THR A 795 -22.09 18.02 36.98
N LEU A 796 -21.32 17.30 37.78
CA LEU A 796 -21.00 15.89 37.53
C LEU A 796 -21.76 15.03 38.55
N ALA A 797 -22.41 13.96 38.10
CA ALA A 797 -22.94 12.91 38.97
C ALA A 797 -21.99 11.71 38.97
N SER A 798 -21.83 11.07 40.13
CA SER A 798 -21.09 9.82 40.28
C SER A 798 -21.90 8.78 41.05
N GLY A 799 -21.89 7.54 40.58
CA GLY A 799 -22.37 6.35 41.29
C GLY A 799 -21.20 5.49 41.77
N SER A 800 -21.29 4.98 42.99
CA SER A 800 -20.20 4.25 43.66
C SER A 800 -20.71 2.95 44.30
N ALA A 801 -19.76 2.05 44.57
CA ALA A 801 -19.94 0.91 45.45
C ALA A 801 -20.27 1.30 46.90
N ASP A 802 -20.09 2.58 47.31
CA ASP A 802 -20.52 3.11 48.61
C ASP A 802 -22.05 3.33 48.73
N GLN A 803 -22.82 2.78 47.77
CA GLN A 803 -24.28 2.82 47.65
C GLN A 803 -24.86 4.23 47.42
N SER A 804 -24.02 5.27 47.32
CA SER A 804 -24.45 6.64 47.17
C SER A 804 -24.26 7.19 45.76
N ILE A 805 -25.07 8.20 45.45
CA ILE A 805 -24.83 9.08 44.30
C ILE A 805 -24.35 10.41 44.83
N ARG A 806 -23.28 10.97 44.23
CA ARG A 806 -22.79 12.30 44.60
C ARG A 806 -22.87 13.25 43.42
N LEU A 807 -23.25 14.48 43.71
CA LEU A 807 -23.29 15.58 42.76
C LEU A 807 -22.13 16.52 43.07
N TRP A 808 -21.32 16.84 42.06
CA TRP A 808 -20.12 17.66 42.17
C TRP A 808 -20.25 18.90 41.33
N ASP A 809 -19.76 20.03 41.86
CA ASP A 809 -19.59 21.26 41.11
C ASP A 809 -18.30 21.18 40.28
N VAL A 810 -18.42 21.22 38.96
CA VAL A 810 -17.30 20.99 38.04
C VAL A 810 -16.25 22.11 38.11
N GLN A 811 -16.68 23.34 38.45
CA GLN A 811 -15.80 24.50 38.50
C GLN A 811 -14.97 24.56 39.80
N THR A 812 -15.55 24.15 40.93
CA THR A 812 -14.91 24.23 42.25
C THR A 812 -14.38 22.89 42.77
N GLY A 813 -14.77 21.77 42.14
CA GLY A 813 -14.47 20.42 42.59
C GLY A 813 -15.16 20.03 43.91
N GLN A 814 -16.13 20.82 44.39
CA GLN A 814 -16.81 20.59 45.66
C GLN A 814 -18.04 19.71 45.48
N GLN A 815 -18.33 18.85 46.46
CA GLN A 815 -19.58 18.10 46.50
C GLN A 815 -20.76 19.05 46.77
N LYS A 816 -21.71 19.14 45.82
CA LYS A 816 -22.96 19.90 45.92
C LYS A 816 -24.01 19.17 46.76
N ALA A 817 -24.13 17.86 46.58
CA ALA A 817 -25.12 17.03 47.29
C ALA A 817 -24.69 15.55 47.36
N LYS A 818 -25.36 14.80 48.24
CA LYS A 818 -25.37 13.32 48.28
C LYS A 818 -26.82 12.89 48.13
N LEU A 819 -27.11 11.99 47.19
CA LEU A 819 -28.42 11.38 47.02
C LEU A 819 -28.33 9.96 47.58
N ASP A 820 -28.93 9.76 48.75
CA ASP A 820 -28.96 8.49 49.46
C ASP A 820 -30.32 7.81 49.25
N GLY A 821 -30.31 6.50 49.01
CA GLY A 821 -31.56 5.73 48.95
C GLY A 821 -31.45 4.33 48.38
N HIS A 822 -30.49 4.08 47.46
CA HIS A 822 -30.12 2.71 47.09
C HIS A 822 -29.52 1.97 48.30
N ASN A 823 -29.71 0.66 48.36
CA ASN A 823 -29.27 -0.18 49.49
C ASN A 823 -28.03 -1.04 49.17
N GLU A 824 -27.55 -0.97 47.93
CA GLU A 824 -26.44 -1.75 47.36
C GLU A 824 -25.73 -0.88 46.30
N PRO A 825 -24.55 -1.27 45.76
CA PRO A 825 -23.77 -0.48 44.82
C PRO A 825 -24.57 0.20 43.69
N VAL A 826 -24.22 1.44 43.37
CA VAL A 826 -24.81 2.19 42.24
C VAL A 826 -23.89 2.03 41.03
N LEU A 827 -24.35 1.21 40.07
CA LEU A 827 -23.55 0.76 38.93
C LEU A 827 -23.62 1.70 37.72
N SER A 828 -24.68 2.51 37.62
CA SER A 828 -24.87 3.44 36.50
C SER A 828 -25.62 4.69 36.91
N VAL A 829 -25.18 5.86 36.44
CA VAL A 829 -25.89 7.15 36.55
C VAL A 829 -25.99 7.83 35.19
N CYS A 830 -27.13 8.47 34.89
CA CYS A 830 -27.37 9.16 33.63
C CYS A 830 -28.33 10.35 33.82
N PHE A 831 -27.94 11.55 33.38
CA PHE A 831 -28.82 12.73 33.38
C PHE A 831 -29.87 12.66 32.27
N SER A 832 -31.06 13.23 32.51
CA SER A 832 -32.03 13.48 31.43
C SER A 832 -31.51 14.58 30.48
N PRO A 833 -31.94 14.59 29.19
CA PRO A 833 -31.44 15.56 28.21
C PRO A 833 -31.72 17.04 28.55
N ASP A 834 -32.72 17.31 29.38
CA ASP A 834 -33.07 18.63 29.91
C ASP A 834 -32.37 18.97 31.24
N GLY A 835 -31.62 18.03 31.83
CA GLY A 835 -30.92 18.17 33.10
C GLY A 835 -31.81 18.23 34.34
N THR A 836 -33.13 18.09 34.22
CA THR A 836 -34.08 18.22 35.35
C THR A 836 -34.10 16.99 36.23
N THR A 837 -33.72 15.83 35.70
CA THR A 837 -33.71 14.56 36.44
C THR A 837 -32.42 13.77 36.22
N LEU A 838 -32.12 12.89 37.18
CA LEU A 838 -31.06 11.88 37.09
C LEU A 838 -31.69 10.49 37.22
N ALA A 839 -31.29 9.56 36.36
CA ALA A 839 -31.58 8.14 36.53
C ALA A 839 -30.36 7.42 37.13
N SER A 840 -30.60 6.47 38.03
CA SER A 840 -29.57 5.58 38.56
C SER A 840 -30.01 4.12 38.52
N GLY A 841 -29.10 3.23 38.11
CA GLY A 841 -29.23 1.77 38.19
C GLY A 841 -28.30 1.19 39.26
N SER A 842 -28.76 0.17 39.98
CA SER A 842 -28.07 -0.38 41.14
C SER A 842 -28.15 -1.91 41.19
N ASP A 843 -27.21 -2.46 41.96
CA ASP A 843 -27.19 -3.85 42.43
C ASP A 843 -28.38 -4.18 43.35
N ASP A 844 -29.17 -3.19 43.81
CA ASP A 844 -30.45 -3.39 44.52
C ASP A 844 -31.63 -3.79 43.60
N ASN A 845 -31.32 -4.24 42.38
CA ASN A 845 -32.23 -4.61 41.26
C ASN A 845 -33.18 -3.49 40.80
N SER A 846 -33.03 -2.25 41.30
CA SER A 846 -33.94 -1.14 41.02
C SER A 846 -33.30 0.00 40.24
N ILE A 847 -34.16 0.75 39.56
CA ILE A 847 -33.80 2.04 38.95
C ILE A 847 -34.48 3.14 39.73
N ARG A 848 -33.80 4.26 39.97
CA ARG A 848 -34.38 5.42 40.64
C ARG A 848 -34.26 6.67 39.79
N LEU A 849 -35.30 7.50 39.86
CA LEU A 849 -35.33 8.82 39.23
C LEU A 849 -35.28 9.87 40.33
N TRP A 850 -34.38 10.84 40.19
CA TRP A 850 -34.10 11.90 41.15
C TRP A 850 -34.38 13.26 40.53
N ASP A 851 -34.96 14.18 41.30
CA ASP A 851 -35.17 15.57 40.89
C ASP A 851 -33.92 16.39 41.17
N MET A 852 -33.38 17.03 40.14
CA MET A 852 -32.11 17.77 40.25
C MET A 852 -32.23 19.14 40.91
N THR A 853 -33.45 19.63 41.16
CA THR A 853 -33.70 20.91 41.83
C THR A 853 -33.81 20.74 43.35
N THR A 854 -34.37 19.61 43.80
CA THR A 854 -34.66 19.30 45.20
C THR A 854 -33.73 18.25 45.79
N GLY A 855 -33.16 17.36 44.97
CA GLY A 855 -32.41 16.18 45.40
C GLY A 855 -33.29 15.02 45.87
N GLU A 856 -34.62 15.12 45.75
CA GLU A 856 -35.56 14.08 46.19
C GLU A 856 -35.75 12.98 45.13
N GLN A 857 -36.04 11.77 45.58
CA GLN A 857 -36.39 10.66 44.69
C GLN A 857 -37.83 10.82 44.18
N ILE A 858 -37.99 11.00 42.86
CA ILE A 858 -39.29 11.11 42.17
C ILE A 858 -39.96 9.74 42.03
N ALA A 859 -39.18 8.72 41.64
CA ALA A 859 -39.71 7.40 41.31
C ALA A 859 -38.72 6.26 41.63
N LYS A 860 -39.27 5.06 41.84
CA LYS A 860 -38.55 3.78 41.84
C LYS A 860 -39.16 2.91 40.75
N LEU A 861 -38.35 2.39 39.84
CA LEU A 861 -38.76 1.49 38.78
C LEU A 861 -38.28 0.09 39.16
N ASP A 862 -39.23 -0.75 39.55
CA ASP A 862 -39.00 -2.14 39.93
C ASP A 862 -39.40 -3.07 38.78
N GLY A 863 -38.55 -4.05 38.46
CA GLY A 863 -38.90 -5.07 37.46
C GLY A 863 -37.72 -5.78 36.78
N HIS A 864 -36.46 -5.38 37.00
CA HIS A 864 -35.33 -6.29 36.80
C HIS A 864 -35.31 -7.35 37.90
N ASP A 865 -34.95 -8.58 37.53
CA ASP A 865 -34.94 -9.72 38.44
C ASP A 865 -33.58 -9.90 39.14
N GLU A 866 -32.54 -9.24 38.61
CA GLU A 866 -31.11 -9.26 38.98
C GLU A 866 -30.51 -7.84 38.79
N PRO A 867 -29.26 -7.55 39.22
CA PRO A 867 -28.66 -6.21 39.20
C PRO A 867 -28.78 -5.41 37.89
N VAL A 868 -29.01 -4.09 38.03
CA VAL A 868 -29.12 -3.15 36.90
C VAL A 868 -27.78 -2.45 36.65
N VAL A 869 -27.12 -2.83 35.56
CA VAL A 869 -25.73 -2.44 35.26
C VAL A 869 -25.63 -1.15 34.45
N SER A 870 -26.65 -0.83 33.65
CA SER A 870 -26.64 0.34 32.77
C SER A 870 -28.02 0.95 32.63
N VAL A 871 -28.10 2.29 32.70
CA VAL A 871 -29.28 3.09 32.39
C VAL A 871 -28.93 4.18 31.37
N SER A 872 -29.86 4.47 30.45
CA SER A 872 -29.69 5.52 29.43
C SER A 872 -31.04 6.14 29.07
N TYR A 873 -31.11 7.47 29.00
CA TYR A 873 -32.29 8.19 28.50
C TYR A 873 -32.34 8.21 26.96
N SER A 874 -33.54 8.17 26.39
CA SER A 874 -33.74 8.54 24.98
C SER A 874 -33.52 10.05 24.80
N PRO A 875 -33.13 10.52 23.59
CA PRO A 875 -32.83 11.94 23.33
C PRO A 875 -34.00 12.90 23.58
N ASP A 876 -35.24 12.41 23.58
CA ASP A 876 -36.45 13.18 23.91
C ASP A 876 -36.78 13.21 25.42
N GLY A 877 -36.03 12.46 26.25
CA GLY A 877 -36.28 12.31 27.69
C GLY A 877 -37.53 11.50 28.05
N ILE A 878 -38.28 10.96 27.08
CA ILE A 878 -39.57 10.30 27.34
C ILE A 878 -39.39 8.83 27.73
N THR A 879 -38.36 8.18 27.19
CA THR A 879 -38.05 6.76 27.41
C THR A 879 -36.74 6.61 28.18
N LEU A 880 -36.67 5.66 29.10
CA LEU A 880 -35.41 5.20 29.71
C LEU A 880 -35.18 3.74 29.28
N ALA A 881 -33.96 3.40 28.89
CA ALA A 881 -33.51 2.03 28.70
C ALA A 881 -32.68 1.57 29.90
N SER A 882 -32.78 0.29 30.25
CA SER A 882 -31.94 -0.36 31.26
C SER A 882 -31.48 -1.75 30.83
N GLY A 883 -30.23 -2.10 31.16
CA GLY A 883 -29.66 -3.43 31.00
C GLY A 883 -29.25 -4.01 32.35
N GLY A 884 -29.32 -5.34 32.52
CA GLY A 884 -29.00 -6.00 33.78
C GLY A 884 -28.45 -7.42 33.65
N TYR A 885 -28.10 -7.99 34.81
CA TYR A 885 -27.62 -9.37 34.97
C TYR A 885 -28.68 -10.43 34.66
N ASP A 886 -29.96 -10.06 34.50
CA ASP A 886 -31.02 -10.97 34.08
C ASP A 886 -31.04 -11.24 32.55
N ASN A 887 -30.02 -10.76 31.82
CA ASN A 887 -29.84 -10.88 30.36
C ASN A 887 -30.88 -10.10 29.53
N TYR A 888 -31.72 -9.28 30.17
CA TYR A 888 -32.78 -8.52 29.52
C TYR A 888 -32.47 -7.03 29.47
N ILE A 889 -33.04 -6.40 28.45
CA ILE A 889 -33.15 -4.95 28.35
C ILE A 889 -34.59 -4.57 28.65
N ARG A 890 -34.83 -3.49 29.39
CA ARG A 890 -36.18 -2.93 29.59
C ARG A 890 -36.24 -1.50 29.10
N LEU A 891 -37.39 -1.13 28.54
CA LEU A 891 -37.73 0.23 28.18
C LEU A 891 -38.82 0.71 29.14
N TRP A 892 -38.70 1.94 29.65
CA TRP A 892 -39.60 2.55 30.64
C TRP A 892 -40.10 3.90 30.15
N VAL A 893 -41.35 4.26 30.46
CA VAL A 893 -41.90 5.59 30.17
C VAL A 893 -41.70 6.48 31.40
N VAL A 894 -40.76 7.43 31.30
CA VAL A 894 -40.21 8.23 32.42
C VAL A 894 -41.31 8.88 33.26
N ASN A 895 -42.23 9.61 32.62
CA ASN A 895 -43.33 10.34 33.28
C ASN A 895 -44.36 9.46 34.03
N THR A 896 -44.31 8.13 33.87
CA THR A 896 -45.26 7.19 34.50
C THR A 896 -44.59 6.07 35.29
N GLY A 897 -43.29 5.89 35.14
CA GLY A 897 -42.53 4.76 35.65
C GLY A 897 -42.91 3.39 35.07
N GLN A 898 -43.80 3.31 34.06
CA GLN A 898 -44.28 2.03 33.53
C GLN A 898 -43.30 1.42 32.53
N GLN A 899 -43.11 0.10 32.61
CA GLN A 899 -42.33 -0.66 31.63
C GLN A 899 -43.06 -0.71 30.28
N LYS A 900 -42.50 -0.05 29.26
CA LYS A 900 -42.94 -0.03 27.85
C LYS A 900 -42.67 -1.37 27.16
N ALA A 901 -41.50 -1.97 27.39
CA ALA A 901 -41.09 -3.23 26.75
C ALA A 901 -40.02 -3.98 27.58
N LYS A 902 -39.93 -5.31 27.39
CA LYS A 902 -38.82 -6.17 27.84
C LYS A 902 -38.25 -6.86 26.60
N LEU A 903 -37.00 -6.56 26.23
CA LEU A 903 -36.30 -7.09 25.07
C LEU A 903 -35.37 -8.22 25.53
N GLY A 904 -35.49 -9.39 24.92
CA GLY A 904 -34.65 -10.56 25.22
C GLY A 904 -33.90 -11.01 23.98
N GLY A 905 -32.73 -11.60 24.18
CA GLY A 905 -31.95 -12.21 23.11
C GLY A 905 -30.48 -12.45 23.47
N HIS A 906 -29.90 -11.62 24.33
CA HIS A 906 -28.61 -11.90 24.95
C HIS A 906 -28.67 -13.16 25.81
N SER A 907 -27.59 -13.94 25.85
CA SER A 907 -27.49 -15.17 26.66
C SER A 907 -26.77 -14.97 28.00
N ASP A 908 -26.26 -13.77 28.27
CA ASP A 908 -25.53 -13.38 29.47
C ASP A 908 -25.78 -11.88 29.75
N CYS A 909 -25.26 -11.36 30.87
CA CYS A 909 -25.51 -10.02 31.42
C CYS A 909 -25.38 -8.91 30.35
N VAL A 910 -26.30 -7.96 30.37
CA VAL A 910 -26.27 -6.78 29.49
C VAL A 910 -25.56 -5.65 30.20
N ARG A 911 -24.31 -5.38 29.80
CA ARG A 911 -23.40 -4.47 30.51
C ARG A 911 -23.61 -3.00 30.21
N SER A 912 -23.99 -2.66 28.98
CA SER A 912 -24.11 -1.27 28.55
C SER A 912 -25.26 -1.12 27.56
N VAL A 913 -26.04 -0.06 27.69
CA VAL A 913 -27.10 0.33 26.74
C VAL A 913 -27.00 1.80 26.38
N CYS A 914 -27.22 2.15 25.11
CA CYS A 914 -27.30 3.54 24.65
C CYS A 914 -28.24 3.71 23.45
N PHE A 915 -28.94 4.84 23.37
CA PHE A 915 -29.79 5.20 22.23
C PHE A 915 -28.98 5.86 21.11
N THR A 916 -29.44 5.72 19.86
CA THR A 916 -29.03 6.60 18.77
C THR A 916 -29.55 8.04 18.99
N PRO A 917 -28.88 9.07 18.46
CA PRO A 917 -29.30 10.48 18.62
C PRO A 917 -30.70 10.81 18.09
N ASP A 918 -31.26 9.98 17.21
CA ASP A 918 -32.65 10.09 16.71
C ASP A 918 -33.69 9.35 17.60
N GLY A 919 -33.24 8.63 18.63
CA GLY A 919 -34.07 7.82 19.52
C GLY A 919 -34.70 6.57 18.89
N THR A 920 -34.41 6.25 17.62
CA THR A 920 -35.10 5.14 16.92
C THR A 920 -34.50 3.77 17.20
N THR A 921 -33.20 3.74 17.55
CA THR A 921 -32.43 2.51 17.74
C THR A 921 -31.79 2.52 19.11
N LEU A 922 -31.84 1.37 19.80
CA LEU A 922 -31.10 1.13 21.03
C LEU A 922 -29.95 0.16 20.70
N VAL A 923 -28.77 0.41 21.25
CA VAL A 923 -27.62 -0.51 21.20
C VAL A 923 -27.40 -1.10 22.58
N SER A 924 -27.04 -2.38 22.65
CA SER A 924 -26.67 -3.07 23.88
C SER A 924 -25.42 -3.92 23.72
N SER A 925 -24.56 -3.97 24.73
CA SER A 925 -23.42 -4.89 24.83
C SER A 925 -23.61 -5.90 25.96
N SER A 926 -22.93 -7.04 25.87
CA SER A 926 -23.12 -8.14 26.83
C SER A 926 -21.86 -8.99 27.04
N ASN A 927 -21.87 -9.71 28.16
CA ASN A 927 -20.99 -10.85 28.42
C ASN A 927 -21.08 -11.97 27.37
N ASP A 928 -22.13 -12.03 26.53
CA ASP A 928 -22.25 -13.02 25.44
C ASP A 928 -21.35 -12.71 24.22
N ASN A 929 -20.29 -11.92 24.43
CA ASN A 929 -19.35 -11.38 23.45
C ASN A 929 -20.00 -10.57 22.30
N SER A 930 -21.29 -10.23 22.41
CA SER A 930 -22.02 -9.60 21.32
C SER A 930 -22.55 -8.20 21.63
N ILE A 931 -22.73 -7.45 20.55
CA ILE A 931 -23.43 -6.17 20.54
C ILE A 931 -24.71 -6.34 19.72
N ARG A 932 -25.83 -5.80 20.18
CA ARG A 932 -27.12 -5.90 19.49
C ARG A 932 -27.74 -4.53 19.27
N LEU A 933 -28.35 -4.37 18.10
CA LEU A 933 -29.12 -3.18 17.73
C LEU A 933 -30.60 -3.56 17.79
N TRP A 934 -31.43 -2.73 18.41
CA TRP A 934 -32.86 -2.95 18.62
C TRP A 934 -33.65 -1.75 18.09
N ASP A 935 -34.79 -2.01 17.48
CA ASP A 935 -35.75 -0.97 17.10
C ASP A 935 -36.62 -0.59 18.31
N VAL A 936 -36.60 0.69 18.71
CA VAL A 936 -37.22 1.19 19.96
C VAL A 936 -38.75 1.19 19.90
N ASN A 937 -39.33 1.17 18.71
CA ASN A 937 -40.77 1.22 18.49
C ASN A 937 -41.40 -0.18 18.43
N THR A 938 -40.70 -1.14 17.82
CA THR A 938 -41.17 -2.52 17.63
C THR A 938 -40.60 -3.50 18.66
N GLY A 939 -39.51 -3.16 19.34
CA GLY A 939 -38.77 -4.03 20.25
C GLY A 939 -38.01 -5.17 19.55
N GLN A 940 -37.90 -5.16 18.22
CA GLN A 940 -37.22 -6.21 17.46
C GLN A 940 -35.72 -5.96 17.33
N GLN A 941 -34.93 -7.03 17.35
CA GLN A 941 -33.50 -6.99 17.08
C GLN A 941 -33.25 -6.70 15.58
N LYS A 942 -32.58 -5.58 15.28
CA LYS A 942 -32.17 -5.15 13.94
C LYS A 942 -30.89 -5.85 13.47
N ALA A 943 -29.92 -6.04 14.37
CA ALA A 943 -28.63 -6.66 14.07
C ALA A 943 -27.97 -7.27 15.31
N LYS A 944 -27.01 -8.18 15.09
CA LYS A 944 -26.06 -8.70 16.08
C LYS A 944 -24.64 -8.54 15.50
N LEU A 945 -23.68 -8.12 16.31
CA LEU A 945 -22.27 -7.96 15.98
C LEU A 945 -21.47 -8.87 16.92
N GLU A 946 -20.54 -9.66 16.40
CA GLU A 946 -19.88 -10.76 17.13
C GLU A 946 -18.35 -10.83 16.86
N ASP A 947 -17.70 -9.72 16.48
CA ASP A 947 -16.25 -9.79 16.17
C ASP A 947 -15.34 -9.76 17.42
N HIS A 948 -15.86 -9.39 18.60
CA HIS A 948 -15.10 -9.44 19.87
C HIS A 948 -14.95 -10.86 20.39
N THR A 949 -13.77 -11.19 20.91
CA THR A 949 -13.46 -12.55 21.38
C THR A 949 -13.76 -12.78 22.87
N GLN A 950 -14.15 -11.73 23.58
CA GLN A 950 -14.39 -11.69 25.03
C GLN A 950 -15.56 -10.73 25.35
N PRO A 951 -16.05 -10.67 26.60
CA PRO A 951 -17.16 -9.81 27.02
C PRO A 951 -17.03 -8.35 26.56
N VAL A 952 -18.11 -7.81 26.00
CA VAL A 952 -18.14 -6.43 25.52
C VAL A 952 -18.63 -5.52 26.65
N SER A 953 -17.68 -4.83 27.28
CA SER A 953 -17.85 -4.06 28.51
C SER A 953 -18.74 -2.84 28.35
N SER A 954 -18.55 -2.09 27.26
CA SER A 954 -19.17 -0.77 27.05
C SER A 954 -19.44 -0.52 25.57
N VAL A 955 -20.54 0.18 25.28
CA VAL A 955 -20.88 0.70 23.95
C VAL A 955 -21.30 2.16 24.01
N CYS A 956 -20.87 2.96 23.03
CA CYS A 956 -21.36 4.33 22.86
C CYS A 956 -21.50 4.69 21.38
N ILE A 957 -22.45 5.57 21.05
CA ILE A 957 -22.71 6.01 19.68
C ILE A 957 -22.22 7.45 19.53
N SER A 958 -21.63 7.78 18.38
CA SER A 958 -21.22 9.13 18.02
C SER A 958 -22.42 10.07 17.93
N HIS A 959 -22.21 11.35 18.22
CA HIS A 959 -23.28 12.36 18.27
C HIS A 959 -24.00 12.58 16.92
N ASP A 960 -23.35 12.22 15.81
CA ASP A 960 -23.94 12.22 14.46
C ASP A 960 -24.77 10.94 14.14
N GLY A 961 -24.76 9.95 15.03
CA GLY A 961 -25.46 8.68 14.89
C GLY A 961 -24.85 7.70 13.88
N THR A 962 -23.69 8.00 13.29
CA THR A 962 -23.12 7.19 12.19
C THR A 962 -22.24 6.05 12.68
N THR A 963 -21.57 6.23 13.82
CA THR A 963 -20.50 5.37 14.32
C THR A 963 -20.82 4.90 15.73
N LEU A 964 -20.73 3.59 15.95
CA LEU A 964 -20.81 2.93 17.24
C LEU A 964 -19.40 2.53 17.64
N ALA A 965 -19.03 2.74 18.90
CA ALA A 965 -17.81 2.22 19.50
C ALA A 965 -18.14 1.09 20.48
N SER A 966 -17.24 0.13 20.63
CA SER A 966 -17.28 -0.88 21.69
C SER A 966 -15.90 -1.06 22.34
N GLY A 967 -15.89 -1.16 23.67
CA GLY A 967 -14.77 -1.63 24.48
C GLY A 967 -15.04 -3.07 24.96
N SER A 968 -13.98 -3.83 25.21
CA SER A 968 -14.09 -5.26 25.46
C SER A 968 -12.91 -5.80 26.27
N TYR A 969 -13.13 -6.95 26.90
CA TYR A 969 -12.14 -7.74 27.63
C TYR A 969 -11.21 -8.56 26.70
N ASP A 970 -11.08 -8.14 25.44
CA ASP A 970 -10.07 -8.61 24.47
C ASP A 970 -8.99 -7.53 24.23
N ASN A 971 -8.86 -6.61 25.20
CA ASN A 971 -8.00 -5.42 25.21
C ASN A 971 -8.19 -4.51 23.98
N SER A 972 -9.28 -4.68 23.23
CA SER A 972 -9.53 -4.00 21.97
C SER A 972 -10.70 -3.01 22.04
N ILE A 973 -10.57 -1.94 21.25
CA ILE A 973 -11.64 -0.99 20.98
C ILE A 973 -11.99 -1.12 19.50
N ARG A 974 -13.27 -1.23 19.19
CA ARG A 974 -13.75 -1.40 17.82
C ARG A 974 -14.78 -0.34 17.47
N LEU A 975 -14.71 0.13 16.23
CA LEU A 975 -15.64 1.10 15.68
C LEU A 975 -16.48 0.44 14.58
N TRP A 976 -17.77 0.74 14.56
CA TRP A 976 -18.81 0.07 13.78
C TRP A 976 -19.73 1.09 13.14
N ASN A 977 -20.31 0.78 11.99
CA ASN A 977 -21.24 1.67 11.33
C ASN A 977 -22.66 1.35 11.79
N VAL A 978 -23.44 2.35 12.20
CA VAL A 978 -24.81 2.13 12.70
C VAL A 978 -25.79 1.83 11.55
N CYS A 979 -25.51 2.37 10.35
CA CYS A 979 -26.34 2.18 9.16
C CYS A 979 -26.04 0.88 8.40
N THR A 980 -24.87 0.28 8.58
CA THR A 980 -24.50 -1.03 8.04
C THR A 980 -23.74 -1.82 9.11
N PRO A 981 -24.23 -2.97 9.61
CA PRO A 981 -23.65 -3.68 10.76
C PRO A 981 -22.30 -4.33 10.41
N LYS A 982 -21.24 -3.51 10.37
CA LYS A 982 -19.86 -3.81 10.00
C LYS A 982 -18.92 -2.81 10.67
N ALA A 983 -17.66 -3.21 10.91
CA ALA A 983 -16.63 -2.31 11.42
C ALA A 983 -16.37 -1.11 10.46
N VAL A 984 -16.08 0.08 11.02
CA VAL A 984 -15.70 1.29 10.27
C VAL A 984 -14.18 1.32 10.08
N GLN A 985 -13.72 1.37 8.83
CA GLN A 985 -12.36 1.79 8.51
C GLN A 985 -12.26 3.32 8.65
N LEU A 986 -11.36 3.79 9.50
CA LEU A 986 -11.21 5.20 9.87
C LEU A 986 -10.39 5.95 8.81
N SER A 987 -10.92 7.08 8.34
CA SER A 987 -10.35 7.88 7.25
C SER A 987 -9.81 9.22 7.76
N ASN A 988 -8.52 9.53 7.59
CA ASN A 988 -7.87 10.73 8.17
C ASN A 988 -8.34 12.07 7.55
N ASN A 989 -8.80 13.05 8.36
CA ASN A 989 -8.95 14.50 8.03
C ASN A 989 -9.68 15.30 9.14
N SER A 990 -9.02 16.27 9.80
CA SER A 990 -9.56 17.62 10.11
C SER A 990 -8.63 18.40 11.06
N TYR A 991 -7.51 18.91 10.54
CA TYR A 991 -6.58 19.78 11.29
C TYR A 991 -6.86 21.30 11.09
N GLU A 992 -8.00 21.67 10.50
CA GLU A 992 -8.27 23.04 10.06
C GLU A 992 -8.84 23.97 11.17
N GLU A 993 -9.30 23.44 12.31
CA GLU A 993 -9.82 24.27 13.41
C GLU A 993 -8.77 24.69 14.46
N ILE A 994 -7.66 23.97 14.59
CA ILE A 994 -6.55 24.35 15.51
C ILE A 994 -5.82 25.61 14.99
N LEU A 995 -5.91 25.90 13.70
CA LEU A 995 -5.22 27.03 13.03
C LEU A 995 -5.80 28.42 13.34
N LEU A 996 -6.87 28.52 14.12
CA LEU A 996 -7.55 29.78 14.47
C LEU A 996 -7.22 30.35 15.86
N SER A 997 -6.45 29.65 16.70
CA SER A 997 -6.29 30.03 18.13
C SER A 997 -4.94 30.67 18.51
N GLN A 998 -3.92 30.70 17.64
CA GLN A 998 -2.60 31.26 17.99
C GLN A 998 -2.04 32.26 16.96
N GLN A 999 -2.44 33.52 17.11
CA GLN A 999 -1.69 34.68 16.59
C GLN A 999 -1.16 35.55 17.73
N THR A 1000 0.03 36.12 17.50
CA THR A 1000 0.73 37.15 18.29
C THR A 1000 1.21 36.79 19.70
N THR A 1001 2.52 36.66 19.86
CA THR A 1001 3.36 37.72 20.45
C THR A 1001 4.74 37.70 19.79
N ALA A 1002 5.48 38.81 19.87
CA ALA A 1002 6.71 39.01 19.12
C ALA A 1002 7.93 39.30 20.01
N PHE A 1003 9.10 39.04 19.42
CA PHE A 1003 10.41 39.65 19.67
C PHE A 1003 11.38 39.11 20.75
N LEU A 1004 12.64 39.07 20.29
CA LEU A 1004 13.95 39.18 20.98
C LEU A 1004 14.66 37.91 21.52
N ASN A 1005 15.71 37.55 20.77
CA ASN A 1005 16.97 36.94 21.24
C ASN A 1005 17.64 37.84 22.31
N PRO A 1006 18.39 37.29 23.29
CA PRO A 1006 19.80 36.97 23.01
C PRO A 1006 20.36 35.68 23.67
N PHE A 1007 21.56 35.31 23.19
CA PHE A 1007 22.43 34.20 23.64
C PHE A 1007 22.71 34.16 25.16
N TYR A 1008 22.84 32.95 25.72
CA TYR A 1008 24.17 32.44 26.11
C TYR A 1008 24.23 30.91 26.25
N ASP A 1009 25.41 30.36 25.98
CA ASP A 1009 25.80 28.95 26.07
C ASP A 1009 26.18 28.56 27.52
N ASN A 1010 25.74 27.39 27.98
CA ASN A 1010 26.66 26.49 28.70
C ASN A 1010 26.19 25.04 28.81
N SER A 1011 26.95 24.17 28.15
CA SER A 1011 27.28 22.79 28.50
C SER A 1011 26.52 22.06 29.64
N LYS A 1012 25.94 20.91 29.29
CA LYS A 1012 26.37 19.62 29.88
C LYS A 1012 26.03 18.45 28.96
N THR A 1013 27.06 17.69 28.61
CA THR A 1013 26.93 16.38 27.97
C THR A 1013 26.23 15.43 28.93
N TYR A 1014 25.01 15.04 28.59
CA TYR A 1014 24.48 13.75 29.01
C TYR A 1014 24.38 12.88 27.77
N ILE A 1015 24.78 11.62 27.92
CA ILE A 1015 24.48 10.57 26.95
C ILE A 1015 22.96 10.53 26.87
N THR A 1016 22.41 11.18 25.83
CA THR A 1016 21.01 11.04 25.52
C THR A 1016 20.91 9.64 24.95
N ILE A 1017 20.29 8.73 25.69
CA ILE A 1017 19.67 7.56 25.09
C ILE A 1017 18.59 8.13 24.17
N LEU A 1018 18.98 8.46 22.95
CA LEU A 1018 18.05 8.83 21.92
C LEU A 1018 17.19 7.58 21.73
N HIS A 1019 15.92 7.69 22.10
CA HIS A 1019 14.90 6.76 21.65
C HIS A 1019 14.73 7.01 20.15
N ILE A 1020 15.71 6.53 19.37
CA ILE A 1020 15.66 6.57 17.92
C ILE A 1020 14.59 5.57 17.56
N THR A 1021 13.50 6.13 17.09
CA THR A 1021 12.39 5.41 16.50
C THR A 1021 12.94 4.43 15.46
N GLN A 1022 12.98 3.14 15.80
CA GLN A 1022 12.99 2.03 14.82
C GLN A 1022 11.65 1.95 14.05
N ASN A 1023 10.94 3.08 13.97
CA ASN A 1023 9.63 3.21 13.40
C ASN A 1023 9.85 3.45 11.90
N PRO A 1024 9.38 2.57 11.00
CA PRO A 1024 9.68 2.66 9.56
C PRO A 1024 9.00 3.87 8.87
N TYR A 1025 8.22 4.65 9.60
CA TYR A 1025 7.33 5.68 9.07
C TYR A 1025 7.96 7.08 9.03
N LEU A 1026 7.77 7.75 7.89
CA LEU A 1026 8.00 9.18 7.70
C LEU A 1026 7.15 9.97 8.69
N HIS A 1027 7.80 10.64 9.63
CA HIS A 1027 7.18 11.60 10.54
C HIS A 1027 7.34 13.00 9.94
N ALA A 1028 6.26 13.80 9.83
CA ALA A 1028 6.33 15.16 9.29
C ALA A 1028 5.32 16.12 9.94
N GLN A 1029 5.00 15.86 11.21
CA GLN A 1029 3.97 16.55 11.98
C GLN A 1029 4.42 17.98 12.32
N GLY A 1030 3.60 18.96 11.98
CA GLY A 1030 3.95 20.37 12.11
C GLY A 1030 5.02 20.86 11.11
N ALA A 1031 5.46 20.02 10.15
CA ALA A 1031 6.35 20.49 9.10
C ALA A 1031 5.62 21.53 8.23
N LEU A 1032 6.28 22.66 7.95
CA LEU A 1032 5.68 23.78 7.23
C LEU A 1032 6.12 23.73 5.76
N ILE A 1033 5.22 23.35 4.86
CA ILE A 1033 5.45 23.31 3.41
C ILE A 1033 4.81 24.56 2.78
N TYR A 1034 5.59 25.34 2.04
CA TYR A 1034 5.11 26.50 1.28
C TYR A 1034 5.73 26.47 -0.12
N LYS A 1035 4.88 26.35 -1.15
CA LYS A 1035 5.27 26.24 -2.57
C LYS A 1035 6.43 25.25 -2.80
N GLY A 1036 6.15 23.96 -2.97
CA GLY A 1036 7.21 22.96 -3.24
C GLY A 1036 6.79 21.91 -4.26
N GLU A 1037 7.76 21.11 -4.70
CA GLU A 1037 7.54 19.91 -5.51
C GLU A 1037 8.06 18.70 -4.71
N PHE A 1038 7.21 17.69 -4.47
CA PHE A 1038 7.56 16.50 -3.69
C PHE A 1038 7.16 15.23 -4.45
N ILE A 1039 7.93 14.88 -5.48
CA ILE A 1039 7.54 13.86 -6.46
C ILE A 1039 8.20 12.52 -6.12
N ASN A 1040 7.42 11.46 -5.94
CA ASN A 1040 7.96 10.11 -5.74
C ASN A 1040 8.53 9.50 -7.03
N TYR A 1041 9.16 8.33 -6.93
CA TYR A 1041 9.71 7.61 -8.09
C TYR A 1041 8.66 7.29 -9.19
N TYR A 1042 7.38 7.18 -8.82
CA TYR A 1042 6.25 6.91 -9.74
C TYR A 1042 5.62 8.18 -10.33
N GLY A 1043 6.14 9.37 -10.03
CA GLY A 1043 5.62 10.65 -10.54
C GLY A 1043 4.43 11.23 -9.76
N LEU A 1044 4.05 10.64 -8.61
CA LEU A 1044 2.97 11.14 -7.75
C LEU A 1044 3.47 12.27 -6.83
N ASP A 1045 2.62 13.28 -6.59
CA ASP A 1045 2.88 14.35 -5.62
C ASP A 1045 2.57 13.86 -4.18
N LEU A 1046 3.63 13.74 -3.39
CA LEU A 1046 3.64 13.32 -2.00
C LEU A 1046 3.15 14.40 -1.04
N LYS A 1047 2.80 15.61 -1.48
CA LYS A 1047 2.10 16.58 -0.61
C LYS A 1047 0.89 15.99 0.09
N SER A 1048 0.13 15.14 -0.60
CA SER A 1048 -0.98 14.38 -0.02
C SER A 1048 -0.52 13.53 1.17
N LEU A 1049 0.60 12.81 1.03
CA LEU A 1049 1.23 12.04 2.09
C LEU A 1049 1.77 12.94 3.21
N PHE A 1050 2.53 14.00 2.91
CA PHE A 1050 3.03 14.95 3.91
C PHE A 1050 1.88 15.57 4.73
N LYS A 1051 0.78 15.99 4.07
CA LYS A 1051 -0.45 16.45 4.75
C LYS A 1051 -1.03 15.36 5.66
N SER A 1052 -1.08 14.11 5.20
CA SER A 1052 -1.54 12.97 6.02
C SER A 1052 -0.62 12.64 7.21
N LYS A 1053 0.67 12.98 7.13
CA LYS A 1053 1.67 12.88 8.20
C LYS A 1053 1.75 14.13 9.08
N GLY A 1054 0.78 15.04 8.96
CA GLY A 1054 0.64 16.23 9.80
C GLY A 1054 1.42 17.47 9.34
N SER A 1055 1.93 17.50 8.09
CA SER A 1055 2.53 18.72 7.53
C SER A 1055 1.48 19.75 7.14
N SER A 1056 1.71 21.02 7.47
CA SER A 1056 0.88 22.14 7.02
C SER A 1056 1.33 22.58 5.62
N ILE A 1057 0.42 22.57 4.65
CA ILE A 1057 0.71 22.92 3.25
C ILE A 1057 0.03 24.23 2.88
N ILE A 1058 0.83 25.24 2.57
CA ILE A 1058 0.38 26.59 2.23
C ILE A 1058 0.52 26.78 0.71
N GLU A 1059 -0.61 26.70 0.00
CA GLU A 1059 -0.71 26.79 -1.47
C GLU A 1059 -1.81 27.77 -1.92
N GLN A 1060 -1.72 29.05 -1.56
CA GLN A 1060 -2.44 30.11 -2.26
C GLN A 1060 -1.56 31.35 -2.51
N GLU A 1061 -1.56 31.82 -3.75
CA GLU A 1061 -1.35 33.23 -4.06
C GLU A 1061 -2.71 33.93 -3.99
N GLN A 1062 -3.07 34.51 -2.85
CA GLN A 1062 -4.09 35.57 -2.85
C GLN A 1062 -3.42 36.87 -3.27
N GLN A 1063 -3.43 37.14 -4.58
CA GLN A 1063 -3.41 38.51 -5.06
C GLN A 1063 -4.74 39.19 -4.68
N THR A 1064 -4.75 39.96 -3.59
CA THR A 1064 -5.71 41.04 -3.38
C THR A 1064 -5.11 42.09 -2.46
N THR A 1065 -4.57 43.14 -3.11
CA THR A 1065 -4.23 44.50 -2.61
C THR A 1065 -3.72 44.65 -1.18
#